data_AF-A0A1J5SDF6-F1
#
_entry.id   AF-A0A1J5SDF6-F1
#
_cell.length_a   1.000
_cell.length_b   1.000
_cell.length_c   1.000
_cell.angle_alpha   90.00
_cell.angle_beta   90.00
_cell.angle_gamma   90.00
#
_symmetry.space_group_name_H-M   'P 1'
#
loop_
_entity.id
_entity.type
_entity.pdbx_description
1 polymer ?
#
loop_
_entity_poly.entity_id
_entity_poly.type
_entity_poly.pdbx_seq_one_letter_code
_entity_poly.pdbx_strand_id
1 'polypeptide(L)'
;MAGLAVWAVVDSTPVIFEPAMNSTFTGEVRHEFTGSRMIGSGRRWLRAITLAAGFALGSAAIAAPTLSATSDTRQVLAPGQALALSVTATGTGTLSYQWYHDNRKIDGATSATYDITQVAYADAGAYTVIVTDSSGTATSEPIFALVAPTSTQLIEWGASEALDPQALTDISDAVAVAAGDTAMLWVRRDGSVAGVGDITVPSGLGGVVAVALGGKATGHHWGLALEKDGTVAAIGPAPAIPAWLTGVVAVAASADMGFALRSDGTIVAIGSSGISEEPPEGLSDVVSISAGPTYLIALKSEGTLVITGLPAYGAPTTGAPASGVSKVYAGNGRAFAQMTDGSLVGWGDNTSGAATLPAGLSNISALASGLNYSLALKADGTLASWGVAGEDRIPTMADNVFAVSAASTYAVALRDASKDAPPAIVTAPVDFVGQTDDVVNLAVTAKGTGLAYQWRRNGVPVLNANKATCSFQLEEGTAGNWDVVVSNTAGSVESSPARVQLVTLAARAGDMSAWQVVRPGEPMDLGVSALTSAPLTYRWFLNNRAQAGETGPRLTRAAAGLGDTGVYSVEVSDGSQHQRIVFYVRVAPAKTDVYLLGDYSYSGLWGWNSAAAPVDLFDVVDAIPGFSLRPDGSVYSWAPYASGGVGATPTSTRVPGVSDVVALADDAYLKSDGTVGLWTAPATGFGDVPMPVDVASVVQLVDYLGTNVALRADGSVVAWGNNRYGQCNVPSGLGGVVSVGAGLGYAAALREDGTVVVWGDPSQAQVSVPAGLGKVAAMAAGPYRILVKEEDGTVTSWGLGGNDPRVPSGLGGAVALCEGSSYSACLNPDGSVVSWGVVPDIGARVPMAGASYFGMSTGASCELLLRDASHDPVPTISSQPVGATAKADSLAVLSCSATAGGGQLLYQWYKDGVVIDGATSASLIFSRVGTQDAGTYTVVVTGTSGSVTSTPAVFSVTPVDHLLALSTRCFVGTGAAVAVQGLVLKQPAVVLLRAAGPSLANYGVNGVLRNPVLTLYDVNGKALVSDQGWQNPPIYLNGTVEGFNGEYGMEYDRAQVAAAVQAFPFTSPDDSAIAIRLPAGVYTMEVTGADGQTGTAMTEAYFYQPMSDHGQGDRMIAVSTRCHIGIGDSIAVVGLSLEHRATMLLRAVGPSLANYQVSGVLAKPTMTVYDGAGNVVATNTGWNADATQAALITQAEQQVGEFPLTSPDDSAMLLGLKPGLYTIQVKGADGGSGNALVEAYFVHDGL
;
A
#
# COMPACT_ATOMS: atom_id res chain seq x y z
N MET A 1 -17.23 4.12 25.52
CA MET A 1 -17.34 2.85 24.78
C MET A 1 -18.66 2.19 25.14
N ALA A 2 -19.43 1.81 24.11
CA ALA A 2 -20.46 0.78 24.07
C ALA A 2 -21.64 0.82 25.08
N GLY A 3 -22.86 0.90 24.53
CA GLY A 3 -24.02 0.13 25.03
C GLY A 3 -25.25 0.94 25.45
N LEU A 4 -26.27 0.96 24.58
CA LEU A 4 -27.72 1.05 24.91
C LEU A 4 -28.06 0.16 26.14
N ALA A 5 -29.05 0.38 27.02
CA ALA A 5 -30.24 1.23 27.14
C ALA A 5 -30.75 1.22 28.60
N VAL A 6 -31.55 2.20 29.06
CA VAL A 6 -32.44 2.09 30.26
C VAL A 6 -33.61 3.10 30.10
N TRP A 7 -34.81 2.66 29.67
CA TRP A 7 -36.03 2.36 30.45
C TRP A 7 -36.66 3.55 31.22
N ALA A 8 -37.86 3.93 30.79
CA ALA A 8 -38.84 4.63 31.61
C ALA A 8 -39.44 3.64 32.63
N VAL A 9 -39.62 4.06 33.87
CA VAL A 9 -40.46 3.34 34.85
C VAL A 9 -41.26 4.36 35.65
N VAL A 10 -42.58 4.23 35.59
CA VAL A 10 -43.51 4.72 36.61
C VAL A 10 -43.90 3.50 37.45
N ASP A 11 -43.68 3.59 38.75
CA ASP A 11 -44.16 2.72 39.84
C ASP A 11 -44.02 1.19 39.70
N SER A 12 -42.85 0.70 40.14
CA SER A 12 -42.59 -0.59 40.83
C SER A 12 -42.78 -1.93 40.08
N THR A 13 -41.62 -2.48 39.66
CA THR A 13 -41.20 -3.88 39.33
C THR A 13 -41.23 -4.41 37.87
N PRO A 14 -40.20 -5.17 37.40
CA PRO A 14 -39.75 -5.22 35.99
C PRO A 14 -39.84 -6.60 35.30
N VAL A 15 -40.08 -6.69 33.97
CA VAL A 15 -39.71 -7.87 33.13
C VAL A 15 -39.48 -7.52 31.64
N ILE A 16 -38.43 -8.14 31.09
CA ILE A 16 -37.81 -8.15 29.73
C ILE A 16 -38.70 -8.83 28.65
N PHE A 17 -38.51 -8.60 27.33
CA PHE A 17 -38.40 -9.63 26.26
C PHE A 17 -38.14 -9.04 24.85
N GLU A 18 -37.41 -9.83 24.06
CA GLU A 18 -36.80 -9.57 22.73
C GLU A 18 -37.62 -10.27 21.58
N PRO A 19 -37.22 -10.32 20.29
CA PRO A 19 -37.95 -9.70 19.19
C PRO A 19 -38.54 -10.65 18.11
N ALA A 20 -39.27 -10.02 17.16
CA ALA A 20 -39.49 -10.40 15.75
C ALA A 20 -40.50 -11.52 15.38
N MET A 21 -41.52 -11.13 14.59
CA MET A 21 -41.79 -11.57 13.19
C MET A 21 -43.29 -11.62 12.85
N ASN A 22 -43.58 -11.14 11.63
CA ASN A 22 -44.66 -11.53 10.71
C ASN A 22 -46.09 -11.68 11.26
N SER A 23 -46.98 -10.78 10.86
CA SER A 23 -47.88 -11.02 9.71
C SER A 23 -49.08 -10.06 9.74
N THR A 24 -49.55 -9.79 8.52
CA THR A 24 -50.52 -8.78 8.08
C THR A 24 -51.99 -9.13 8.31
N PHE A 25 -52.78 -8.06 8.46
CA PHE A 25 -54.23 -7.87 8.18
C PHE A 25 -55.27 -8.49 9.14
N THR A 26 -56.13 -7.64 9.75
CA THR A 26 -57.44 -7.22 9.19
C THR A 26 -58.21 -6.31 10.15
N GLY A 27 -58.77 -5.21 9.63
CA GLY A 27 -60.16 -4.80 9.85
C GLY A 27 -60.60 -4.16 11.17
N GLU A 28 -60.66 -2.82 11.16
CA GLU A 28 -61.72 -1.93 11.66
C GLU A 28 -62.29 -2.08 13.09
N VAL A 29 -62.41 -0.95 13.80
CA VAL A 29 -63.66 -0.48 14.46
C VAL A 29 -63.42 0.71 15.42
N ARG A 30 -64.32 1.73 15.31
CA ARG A 30 -64.83 2.71 16.33
C ARG A 30 -64.09 4.04 16.57
N HIS A 31 -64.73 5.18 16.26
CA HIS A 31 -65.78 5.97 16.99
C HIS A 31 -65.14 7.02 17.92
N GLU A 32 -65.29 8.30 17.62
CA GLU A 32 -66.33 9.25 18.11
C GLU A 32 -66.02 9.91 19.47
N PHE A 33 -65.74 11.22 19.37
CA PHE A 33 -66.26 12.35 20.15
C PHE A 33 -66.56 12.21 21.64
N THR A 34 -65.99 13.13 22.42
CA THR A 34 -66.63 14.00 23.46
C THR A 34 -65.52 14.66 24.27
N GLY A 35 -65.52 15.94 24.69
CA GLY A 35 -66.45 17.04 24.56
C GLY A 35 -66.00 18.19 25.48
N SER A 36 -66.18 19.42 25.00
CA SER A 36 -66.59 20.65 25.72
C SER A 36 -65.75 21.31 26.84
N ARG A 37 -65.32 22.56 26.57
CA ARG A 37 -65.47 23.83 27.38
C ARG A 37 -64.49 24.89 26.81
N MET A 38 -64.74 26.21 26.70
CA MET A 38 -65.73 27.15 27.25
C MET A 38 -65.87 28.40 26.33
N ILE A 39 -67.13 28.84 26.16
CA ILE A 39 -67.66 30.21 26.38
C ILE A 39 -66.99 31.39 25.66
N GLY A 40 -67.69 31.91 24.65
CA GLY A 40 -67.44 33.20 24.03
C GLY A 40 -68.72 34.03 23.80
N SER A 41 -68.49 35.33 23.60
CA SER A 41 -69.35 36.37 23.00
C SER A 41 -70.32 37.16 23.89
N GLY A 42 -70.39 38.47 23.58
CA GLY A 42 -71.62 39.24 23.69
C GLY A 42 -71.48 40.77 23.83
N ARG A 43 -71.51 41.51 22.72
CA ARG A 43 -72.52 42.58 22.44
C ARG A 43 -72.32 43.32 21.09
N ARG A 44 -73.35 43.17 20.23
CA ARG A 44 -73.89 44.07 19.18
C ARG A 44 -73.02 44.25 17.92
N TRP A 45 -73.48 43.89 16.70
CA TRP A 45 -74.66 44.45 16.02
C TRP A 45 -75.57 43.41 15.34
N LEU A 46 -76.88 43.67 15.41
CA LEU A 46 -77.97 42.94 14.77
C LEU A 46 -78.73 43.90 13.83
N ARG A 47 -78.67 43.64 12.52
CA ARG A 47 -79.68 43.85 11.47
C ARG A 47 -79.25 42.89 10.32
N ALA A 48 -80.03 41.95 9.80
CA ALA A 48 -81.38 41.49 10.08
C ALA A 48 -81.44 39.98 9.73
N ILE A 49 -82.12 39.22 10.58
CA ILE A 49 -82.72 37.93 10.24
C ILE A 49 -84.04 38.25 9.52
N THR A 50 -84.29 37.62 8.37
CA THR A 50 -85.62 37.04 8.14
C THR A 50 -85.40 35.59 7.77
N LEU A 51 -85.70 34.75 8.76
CA LEU A 51 -85.80 33.31 8.68
C LEU A 51 -86.97 33.00 7.74
N ALA A 52 -86.71 32.35 6.61
CA ALA A 52 -87.73 31.65 5.84
C ALA A 52 -87.50 30.15 6.06
N ALA A 53 -88.14 29.59 7.09
CA ALA A 53 -88.52 28.19 7.06
C ALA A 53 -89.80 28.11 6.23
N GLY A 54 -89.72 27.54 5.03
CA GLY A 54 -90.90 27.34 4.19
C GLY A 54 -90.56 26.91 2.77
N PHE A 55 -90.58 25.59 2.56
CA PHE A 55 -90.81 24.96 1.26
C PHE A 55 -89.83 25.31 0.13
N ALA A 56 -88.76 24.51 0.02
CA ALA A 56 -88.08 24.32 -1.26
C ALA A 56 -89.03 23.59 -2.23
N LEU A 57 -89.85 24.35 -2.94
CA LEU A 57 -90.26 24.00 -4.30
C LEU A 57 -89.01 24.22 -5.16
N GLY A 58 -88.45 23.12 -5.66
CA GLY A 58 -87.14 23.08 -6.28
C GLY A 58 -87.02 23.97 -7.52
N SER A 59 -86.18 25.00 -7.42
CA SER A 59 -85.35 25.43 -8.54
C SER A 59 -83.90 25.12 -8.16
N ALA A 60 -83.28 24.17 -8.85
CA ALA A 60 -81.88 23.85 -8.65
C ALA A 60 -81.03 25.09 -9.01
N ALA A 61 -80.25 25.60 -8.06
CA ALA A 61 -79.17 26.53 -8.36
C ALA A 61 -78.15 25.79 -9.23
N ILE A 62 -77.88 26.31 -10.42
CA ILE A 62 -76.91 25.73 -11.34
C ILE A 62 -75.52 26.07 -10.79
N ALA A 63 -74.72 25.05 -10.45
CA ALA A 63 -73.39 25.22 -9.89
C ALA A 63 -72.34 25.38 -11.00
N ALA A 64 -71.40 26.31 -10.78
CA ALA A 64 -70.20 26.52 -11.61
C ALA A 64 -69.45 25.20 -11.89
N PRO A 65 -68.65 25.12 -12.97
CA PRO A 65 -67.95 23.89 -13.33
C PRO A 65 -67.04 23.41 -12.18
N THR A 66 -66.98 22.10 -11.96
CA THR A 66 -66.14 21.47 -10.94
C THR A 66 -64.89 20.86 -11.56
N LEU A 67 -63.73 21.13 -10.95
CA LEU A 67 -62.45 20.53 -11.36
C LEU A 67 -62.23 19.25 -10.56
N SER A 68 -62.03 18.12 -11.26
CA SER A 68 -61.92 16.79 -10.64
C SER A 68 -60.52 16.20 -10.67
N ALA A 69 -59.63 16.70 -11.54
CA ALA A 69 -58.22 16.34 -11.58
C ALA A 69 -57.40 17.41 -12.33
N THR A 70 -56.18 17.65 -11.88
CA THR A 70 -55.17 18.49 -12.53
C THR A 70 -53.83 17.74 -12.54
N SER A 71 -52.90 18.15 -13.42
CA SER A 71 -51.52 17.67 -13.36
C SER A 71 -50.88 17.91 -11.98
N ASP A 72 -49.78 17.19 -11.68
CA ASP A 72 -49.01 17.36 -10.45
C ASP A 72 -48.70 18.83 -10.18
N THR A 73 -49.04 19.31 -8.98
CA THR A 73 -48.94 20.74 -8.63
C THR A 73 -47.51 21.28 -8.57
N ARG A 74 -46.51 20.40 -8.66
CA ARG A 74 -45.09 20.74 -8.79
C ARG A 74 -44.39 19.79 -9.76
N GLN A 75 -43.87 20.33 -10.86
CA GLN A 75 -43.06 19.60 -11.82
C GLN A 75 -41.66 20.21 -11.86
N VAL A 76 -40.63 19.39 -11.61
CA VAL A 76 -39.24 19.84 -11.71
C VAL A 76 -38.61 19.23 -12.95
N LEU A 77 -38.18 20.10 -13.86
CA LEU A 77 -37.72 19.75 -15.19
C LEU A 77 -36.31 20.29 -15.41
N ALA A 78 -35.48 19.51 -16.11
CA ALA A 78 -34.25 20.00 -16.70
C ALA A 78 -34.55 20.71 -18.04
N PRO A 79 -33.75 21.71 -18.44
CA PRO A 79 -33.88 22.33 -19.75
C PRO A 79 -33.89 21.28 -20.88
N GLY A 80 -34.81 21.43 -21.83
CA GLY A 80 -35.02 20.48 -22.93
C GLY A 80 -35.93 19.28 -22.60
N GLN A 81 -36.47 19.17 -21.37
CA GLN A 81 -37.55 18.23 -21.10
C GLN A 81 -38.92 18.78 -21.58
N ALA A 82 -39.91 17.91 -21.74
CA ALA A 82 -41.27 18.33 -22.10
C ALA A 82 -42.09 18.63 -20.84
N LEU A 83 -42.85 19.74 -20.83
CA LEU A 83 -43.87 20.04 -19.83
C LEU A 83 -45.23 19.64 -20.40
N ALA A 84 -46.02 18.87 -19.65
CA ALA A 84 -47.36 18.47 -20.05
C ALA A 84 -48.38 18.79 -18.95
N LEU A 85 -49.31 19.69 -19.25
CA LEU A 85 -50.34 20.15 -18.33
C LEU A 85 -51.72 19.67 -18.80
N SER A 86 -52.56 19.26 -17.86
CA SER A 86 -53.92 18.81 -18.14
C SER A 86 -54.88 19.12 -17.00
N VAL A 87 -56.14 19.35 -17.34
CA VAL A 87 -57.24 19.50 -16.39
C VAL A 87 -58.45 18.67 -16.82
N THR A 88 -59.11 18.04 -15.85
CA THR A 88 -60.42 17.39 -16.03
C THR A 88 -61.46 18.21 -15.28
N ALA A 89 -62.50 18.65 -15.99
CA ALA A 89 -63.58 19.46 -15.46
C ALA A 89 -64.95 18.90 -15.89
N THR A 90 -65.95 19.06 -15.02
CA THR A 90 -67.35 18.75 -15.31
C THR A 90 -68.22 19.98 -15.10
N GLY A 91 -69.14 20.28 -16.01
CA GLY A 91 -70.02 21.44 -15.92
C GLY A 91 -71.34 21.24 -16.65
N THR A 92 -72.23 22.22 -16.54
CA THR A 92 -73.56 22.20 -17.16
C THR A 92 -73.54 23.00 -18.47
N GLY A 93 -72.88 22.46 -19.50
CA GLY A 93 -72.77 23.10 -20.82
C GLY A 93 -71.47 22.78 -21.54
N THR A 94 -71.19 23.52 -22.61
CA THR A 94 -69.89 23.47 -23.31
C THR A 94 -68.82 24.15 -22.45
N LEU A 95 -67.77 23.42 -22.07
CA LEU A 95 -66.64 23.95 -21.31
C LEU A 95 -65.68 24.69 -22.24
N SER A 96 -65.26 25.89 -21.84
CA SER A 96 -64.14 26.62 -22.45
C SER A 96 -62.99 26.75 -21.46
N TYR A 97 -61.76 26.61 -21.95
CA TYR A 97 -60.54 26.64 -21.15
C TYR A 97 -59.71 27.87 -21.55
N GLN A 98 -58.95 28.41 -20.60
CA GLN A 98 -57.91 29.39 -20.86
C GLN A 98 -56.77 29.21 -19.86
N TRP A 99 -55.58 28.90 -20.36
CA TRP A 99 -54.37 28.78 -19.54
C TRP A 99 -53.70 30.13 -19.31
N TYR A 100 -53.07 30.24 -18.14
CA TYR A 100 -52.30 31.39 -17.68
C TYR A 100 -50.92 30.91 -17.18
N HIS A 101 -49.88 31.71 -17.41
CA HIS A 101 -48.53 31.55 -16.87
C HIS A 101 -48.18 32.81 -16.08
N ASP A 102 -47.87 32.66 -14.80
CA ASP A 102 -47.66 33.76 -13.84
C ASP A 102 -48.78 34.81 -13.90
N ASN A 103 -50.03 34.35 -13.78
CA ASN A 103 -51.27 35.14 -13.92
C ASN A 103 -51.43 35.90 -15.26
N ARG A 104 -50.56 35.70 -16.25
CA ARG A 104 -50.73 36.25 -17.60
C ARG A 104 -51.35 35.24 -18.53
N LYS A 105 -52.30 35.69 -19.33
CA LYS A 105 -52.99 34.86 -20.32
C LYS A 105 -51.98 34.32 -21.34
N ILE A 106 -52.01 33.00 -21.58
CA ILE A 106 -51.27 32.37 -22.67
C ILE A 106 -52.16 32.39 -23.91
N ASP A 107 -51.79 33.17 -24.92
CA ASP A 107 -52.60 33.33 -26.13
C ASP A 107 -52.77 31.99 -26.87
N GLY A 108 -54.01 31.66 -27.22
CA GLY A 108 -54.36 30.44 -27.95
C GLY A 108 -54.41 29.15 -27.11
N ALA A 109 -54.01 29.18 -25.83
CA ALA A 109 -54.05 28.02 -24.95
C ALA A 109 -55.47 27.78 -24.39
N THR A 110 -56.39 27.32 -25.25
CA THR A 110 -57.83 27.17 -24.96
C THR A 110 -58.32 25.72 -24.86
N SER A 111 -57.40 24.77 -24.71
CA SER A 111 -57.69 23.34 -24.60
C SER A 111 -57.59 22.85 -23.15
N ALA A 112 -58.15 21.67 -22.87
CA ALA A 112 -58.02 21.02 -21.58
C ALA A 112 -56.57 20.58 -21.25
N THR A 113 -55.68 20.63 -22.24
CA THR A 113 -54.23 20.38 -22.09
C THR A 113 -53.41 21.55 -22.61
N TYR A 114 -52.19 21.69 -22.10
CA TYR A 114 -51.19 22.64 -22.55
C TYR A 114 -49.79 22.01 -22.44
N ASP A 115 -49.06 21.92 -23.55
CA ASP A 115 -47.79 21.20 -23.63
C ASP A 115 -46.67 22.10 -24.17
N ILE A 116 -45.47 22.01 -23.58
CA ILE A 116 -44.23 22.62 -24.07
C ILE A 116 -43.26 21.50 -24.42
N THR A 117 -42.80 21.43 -25.67
CA THR A 117 -41.97 20.32 -26.17
C THR A 117 -40.53 20.32 -25.60
N GLN A 118 -39.98 21.51 -25.37
CA GLN A 118 -38.61 21.71 -24.87
C GLN A 118 -38.62 22.92 -23.94
N VAL A 119 -38.68 22.67 -22.63
CA VAL A 119 -38.69 23.74 -21.64
C VAL A 119 -37.34 24.46 -21.57
N ALA A 120 -37.39 25.78 -21.54
CA ALA A 120 -36.30 26.67 -21.21
C ALA A 120 -36.51 27.27 -19.81
N TYR A 121 -35.50 27.93 -19.24
CA TYR A 121 -35.63 28.57 -17.92
C TYR A 121 -36.76 29.61 -17.85
N ALA A 122 -37.11 30.24 -18.97
CA ALA A 122 -38.22 31.19 -19.06
C ALA A 122 -39.60 30.56 -18.93
N ASP A 123 -39.72 29.24 -19.09
CA ASP A 123 -40.99 28.50 -18.96
C ASP A 123 -41.29 28.10 -17.51
N ALA A 124 -40.37 28.36 -16.57
CA ALA A 124 -40.61 28.20 -15.14
C ALA A 124 -41.65 29.21 -14.65
N GLY A 125 -42.50 28.81 -13.69
CA GLY A 125 -43.53 29.67 -13.13
C GLY A 125 -44.80 28.92 -12.74
N ALA A 126 -45.83 29.67 -12.34
CA ALA A 126 -47.12 29.15 -11.93
C ALA A 126 -48.07 29.08 -13.13
N TYR A 127 -48.64 27.90 -13.39
CA TYR A 127 -49.65 27.69 -14.43
C TYR A 127 -51.02 27.47 -13.80
N THR A 128 -52.01 28.23 -14.25
CA THR A 128 -53.41 28.06 -13.85
C THR A 128 -54.31 27.98 -15.08
N VAL A 129 -55.44 27.31 -14.96
CA VAL A 129 -56.45 27.26 -16.02
C VAL A 129 -57.80 27.71 -15.47
N ILE A 130 -58.43 28.64 -16.18
CA ILE A 130 -59.80 29.06 -15.91
C ILE A 130 -60.71 28.27 -16.84
N VAL A 131 -61.65 27.52 -16.24
CA VAL A 131 -62.67 26.75 -16.95
C VAL A 131 -64.01 27.46 -16.78
N THR A 132 -64.68 27.73 -17.89
CA THR A 132 -65.95 28.47 -17.91
C THR A 132 -67.04 27.64 -18.58
N ASP A 133 -68.25 27.68 -18.03
CA ASP A 133 -69.48 27.28 -18.71
C ASP A 133 -70.57 28.35 -18.53
N SER A 134 -71.82 28.05 -18.93
CA SER A 134 -72.94 28.98 -18.80
C SER A 134 -73.37 29.29 -17.36
N SER A 135 -72.87 28.57 -16.37
CA SER A 135 -73.21 28.69 -14.94
C SER A 135 -72.16 29.41 -14.11
N GLY A 136 -70.93 29.55 -14.62
CA GLY A 136 -69.86 30.30 -13.97
C GLY A 136 -68.45 29.87 -14.39
N THR A 137 -67.47 30.25 -13.58
CA THR A 137 -66.04 29.98 -13.79
C THR A 137 -65.46 29.22 -12.60
N ALA A 138 -64.53 28.32 -12.86
CA ALA A 138 -63.67 27.70 -11.86
C ALA A 138 -62.20 27.82 -12.27
N THR A 139 -61.34 28.15 -11.30
CA THR A 139 -59.89 28.28 -11.50
C THR A 139 -59.20 27.08 -10.85
N SER A 140 -58.22 26.50 -11.53
CA SER A 140 -57.40 25.44 -10.95
C SER A 140 -56.52 25.95 -9.80
N GLU A 141 -56.12 25.05 -8.91
CA GLU A 141 -54.93 25.29 -8.09
C GLU A 141 -53.71 25.51 -9.00
N PRO A 142 -52.71 26.27 -8.54
CA PRO A 142 -51.51 26.53 -9.33
C PRO A 142 -50.67 25.28 -9.51
N ILE A 143 -50.21 25.07 -10.74
CA ILE A 143 -49.24 24.04 -11.11
C ILE A 143 -47.90 24.75 -11.31
N PHE A 144 -46.93 24.47 -10.44
CA PHE A 144 -45.61 25.11 -10.52
C PHE A 144 -44.65 24.27 -11.36
N ALA A 145 -44.20 24.84 -12.49
CA ALA A 145 -43.08 24.29 -13.24
C ALA A 145 -41.78 24.95 -12.77
N LEU A 146 -40.84 24.14 -12.29
CA LEU A 146 -39.49 24.57 -11.91
C LEU A 146 -38.51 24.04 -12.95
N VAL A 147 -37.79 24.92 -13.61
CA VAL A 147 -36.77 24.53 -14.60
C VAL A 147 -35.39 24.74 -13.98
N ALA A 148 -34.67 23.65 -13.71
CA ALA A 148 -33.37 23.69 -13.07
C ALA A 148 -32.41 22.66 -13.70
N PRO A 149 -31.13 22.98 -13.82
CA PRO A 149 -30.14 22.05 -14.37
C PRO A 149 -29.98 20.83 -13.46
N THR A 150 -29.33 19.78 -13.95
CA THR A 150 -29.01 18.59 -13.14
C THR A 150 -27.90 18.85 -12.12
N SER A 151 -27.07 19.88 -12.35
CA SER A 151 -26.04 20.37 -11.45
C SER A 151 -26.05 21.90 -11.39
N THR A 152 -26.22 22.44 -10.18
CA THR A 152 -26.23 23.88 -9.90
C THR A 152 -24.96 24.30 -9.17
N GLN A 153 -24.43 25.48 -9.48
CA GLN A 153 -23.37 26.12 -8.71
C GLN A 153 -23.81 27.53 -8.28
N LEU A 154 -23.46 27.91 -7.05
CA LEU A 154 -23.61 29.28 -6.58
C LEU A 154 -22.37 30.10 -6.94
N ILE A 155 -22.59 31.30 -7.45
CA ILE A 155 -21.57 32.32 -7.63
C ILE A 155 -21.95 33.50 -6.74
N GLU A 156 -21.01 33.93 -5.91
CA GLU A 156 -21.17 35.07 -5.01
C GLU A 156 -20.03 36.07 -5.24
N TRP A 157 -20.34 37.36 -5.25
CA TRP A 157 -19.34 38.42 -5.34
C TRP A 157 -19.81 39.71 -4.67
N GLY A 158 -18.84 40.55 -4.29
CA GLY A 158 -19.07 41.76 -3.49
C GLY A 158 -18.48 41.63 -2.08
N ALA A 159 -18.77 42.60 -1.21
CA ALA A 159 -18.30 42.61 0.18
C ALA A 159 -19.26 41.78 1.05
N SER A 160 -19.03 40.48 1.12
CA SER A 160 -19.88 39.52 1.83
C SER A 160 -19.33 39.06 3.19
N GLU A 161 -18.61 39.94 3.90
CA GLU A 161 -17.90 39.65 5.17
C GLU A 161 -18.75 38.98 6.28
N ALA A 162 -20.08 38.85 6.10
CA ALA A 162 -21.01 38.23 7.03
C ALA A 162 -21.43 36.77 6.71
N LEU A 163 -21.16 36.23 5.51
CA LEU A 163 -21.49 34.85 5.15
C LEU A 163 -20.23 33.98 5.19
N ASP A 164 -20.20 32.97 6.06
CA ASP A 164 -19.11 31.99 6.08
C ASP A 164 -19.10 31.17 4.77
N PRO A 165 -18.08 31.28 3.91
CA PRO A 165 -18.02 30.53 2.65
C PRO A 165 -18.00 29.02 2.87
N GLN A 166 -17.56 28.54 4.05
CA GLN A 166 -17.57 27.12 4.40
C GLN A 166 -18.97 26.61 4.78
N ALA A 167 -19.94 27.47 5.02
CA ALA A 167 -21.32 27.07 5.32
C ALA A 167 -22.14 26.73 4.06
N LEU A 168 -21.59 26.95 2.86
CA LEU A 168 -22.24 26.73 1.56
C LEU A 168 -22.00 25.32 0.99
N THR A 169 -22.16 24.27 1.80
CA THR A 169 -21.74 22.90 1.43
C THR A 169 -22.75 22.12 0.57
N ASP A 170 -23.96 22.65 0.33
CA ASP A 170 -25.02 21.89 -0.32
C ASP A 170 -26.04 22.76 -1.10
N ILE A 171 -25.56 23.32 -2.22
CA ILE A 171 -26.35 24.13 -3.16
C ILE A 171 -26.48 23.47 -4.56
N SER A 172 -25.98 22.25 -4.71
CA SER A 172 -25.83 21.56 -5.99
C SER A 172 -27.15 21.23 -6.71
N ASP A 173 -28.25 21.28 -5.98
CA ASP A 173 -29.60 21.02 -6.44
C ASP A 173 -30.54 22.21 -6.26
N ALA A 174 -30.00 23.41 -6.00
CA ALA A 174 -30.79 24.61 -5.83
C ALA A 174 -31.50 25.02 -7.12
N VAL A 175 -32.76 25.43 -6.99
CA VAL A 175 -33.65 25.83 -8.09
C VAL A 175 -34.10 27.29 -7.99
N ALA A 176 -34.02 27.89 -6.80
CA ALA A 176 -34.31 29.30 -6.55
C ALA A 176 -33.47 29.81 -5.36
N VAL A 177 -33.16 31.10 -5.33
CA VAL A 177 -32.34 31.75 -4.29
C VAL A 177 -32.89 33.13 -3.92
N ALA A 178 -32.80 33.48 -2.64
CA ALA A 178 -33.09 34.82 -2.12
C ALA A 178 -31.98 35.28 -1.16
N ALA A 179 -31.39 36.44 -1.43
CA ALA A 179 -30.32 37.03 -0.66
C ALA A 179 -30.79 38.24 0.16
N GLY A 180 -30.24 38.38 1.36
CA GLY A 180 -30.44 39.49 2.29
C GLY A 180 -29.10 39.92 2.88
N ASP A 181 -29.06 41.02 3.63
CA ASP A 181 -27.79 41.67 3.99
C ASP A 181 -26.81 40.77 4.75
N THR A 182 -27.32 39.85 5.57
CA THR A 182 -26.52 38.89 6.35
C THR A 182 -27.09 37.46 6.35
N ALA A 183 -28.02 37.17 5.43
CA ALA A 183 -28.66 35.86 5.31
C ALA A 183 -28.98 35.51 3.85
N MET A 184 -29.05 34.22 3.55
CA MET A 184 -29.48 33.72 2.25
C MET A 184 -30.34 32.46 2.41
N LEU A 185 -31.36 32.31 1.56
CA LEU A 185 -32.21 31.13 1.46
C LEU A 185 -32.17 30.56 0.04
N TRP A 186 -32.29 29.24 -0.09
CA TRP A 186 -32.52 28.60 -1.38
C TRP A 186 -33.50 27.43 -1.29
N VAL A 187 -34.20 27.21 -2.39
CA VAL A 187 -35.11 26.06 -2.58
C VAL A 187 -34.35 24.97 -3.32
N ARG A 188 -34.46 23.74 -2.85
CA ARG A 188 -33.85 22.55 -3.46
C ARG A 188 -34.78 21.86 -4.44
N ARG A 189 -34.22 20.99 -5.28
CA ARG A 189 -34.98 20.24 -6.30
C ARG A 189 -36.08 19.37 -5.69
N ASP A 190 -35.89 18.84 -4.49
CA ASP A 190 -36.89 18.06 -3.75
C ASP A 190 -37.98 18.91 -3.08
N GLY A 191 -37.83 20.24 -3.06
CA GLY A 191 -38.75 21.19 -2.45
C GLY A 191 -38.46 21.47 -0.97
N SER A 192 -37.34 20.99 -0.43
CA SER A 192 -36.83 21.46 0.86
C SER A 192 -36.19 22.85 0.74
N VAL A 193 -36.05 23.55 1.86
CA VAL A 193 -35.44 24.88 1.94
C VAL A 193 -34.22 24.80 2.83
N ALA A 194 -33.15 25.46 2.41
CA ALA A 194 -31.94 25.63 3.20
C ALA A 194 -31.57 27.12 3.29
N GLY A 195 -30.77 27.46 4.30
CA GLY A 195 -30.36 28.82 4.56
C GLY A 195 -29.05 28.93 5.32
N VAL A 196 -28.42 30.10 5.19
CA VAL A 196 -27.16 30.45 5.85
C VAL A 196 -27.25 31.89 6.38
N GLY A 197 -26.48 32.20 7.42
CA GLY A 197 -26.46 33.51 8.06
C GLY A 197 -27.47 33.62 9.21
N ASP A 198 -27.93 34.85 9.52
CA ASP A 198 -28.83 35.12 10.65
C ASP A 198 -30.31 34.83 10.35
N ILE A 199 -30.59 33.63 9.81
CA ILE A 199 -31.94 33.10 9.56
C ILE A 199 -32.07 31.63 9.96
N THR A 200 -33.23 31.26 10.51
CA THR A 200 -33.54 29.88 10.92
C THR A 200 -34.64 29.29 10.04
N VAL A 201 -34.34 28.18 9.37
CA VAL A 201 -35.32 27.43 8.56
C VAL A 201 -36.06 26.42 9.45
N PRO A 202 -37.40 26.47 9.53
CA PRO A 202 -38.19 25.49 10.30
C PRO A 202 -38.04 24.06 9.75
N SER A 203 -38.04 23.07 10.65
CA SER A 203 -38.10 21.67 10.25
C SER A 203 -39.51 21.31 9.73
N GLY A 204 -39.57 20.57 8.62
CA GLY A 204 -40.83 20.10 8.05
C GLY A 204 -41.38 20.90 6.86
N LEU A 205 -40.71 21.98 6.44
CA LEU A 205 -41.01 22.62 5.15
C LEU A 205 -40.63 21.69 3.99
N GLY A 206 -41.59 21.41 3.11
CA GLY A 206 -41.40 20.50 1.99
C GLY A 206 -42.32 20.84 0.82
N GLY A 207 -41.89 20.53 -0.41
CA GLY A 207 -42.64 20.92 -1.60
C GLY A 207 -42.67 22.43 -1.86
N VAL A 208 -41.71 23.19 -1.31
CA VAL A 208 -41.56 24.62 -1.57
C VAL A 208 -41.16 24.84 -3.04
N VAL A 209 -41.70 25.90 -3.63
CA VAL A 209 -41.49 26.28 -5.05
C VAL A 209 -40.84 27.66 -5.19
N ALA A 210 -41.03 28.55 -4.21
CA ALA A 210 -40.38 29.86 -4.18
C ALA A 210 -40.17 30.34 -2.74
N VAL A 211 -39.18 31.18 -2.53
CA VAL A 211 -38.92 31.85 -1.25
C VAL A 211 -38.73 33.35 -1.47
N ALA A 212 -39.15 34.14 -0.49
CA ALA A 212 -38.86 35.57 -0.40
C ALA A 212 -38.22 35.87 0.95
N LEU A 213 -37.21 36.74 0.96
CA LEU A 213 -36.47 37.11 2.16
C LEU A 213 -36.66 38.60 2.45
N GLY A 214 -37.10 38.91 3.68
CA GLY A 214 -37.27 40.27 4.18
C GLY A 214 -36.07 40.71 5.03
N GLY A 215 -35.84 42.03 5.03
CA GLY A 215 -34.78 42.68 5.80
C GLY A 215 -34.96 42.69 7.32
N LYS A 216 -33.94 43.20 8.02
CA LYS A 216 -33.73 43.09 9.48
C LYS A 216 -34.49 44.15 10.32
N ALA A 217 -35.81 44.30 10.15
CA ALA A 217 -36.55 45.30 10.93
C ALA A 217 -36.59 45.00 12.45
N THR A 218 -36.48 43.73 12.86
CA THR A 218 -36.59 43.25 14.26
C THR A 218 -35.29 42.67 14.83
N GLY A 219 -34.15 42.84 14.14
CA GLY A 219 -32.85 42.33 14.58
C GLY A 219 -32.47 40.93 14.05
N HIS A 220 -33.33 40.27 13.26
CA HIS A 220 -33.05 39.05 12.51
C HIS A 220 -33.71 39.09 11.12
N HIS A 221 -33.18 38.33 10.15
CA HIS A 221 -33.84 38.14 8.85
C HIS A 221 -35.03 37.17 9.00
N TRP A 222 -36.05 37.35 8.16
CA TRP A 222 -37.25 36.52 8.12
C TRP A 222 -37.67 36.31 6.66
N GLY A 223 -38.48 35.30 6.37
CA GLY A 223 -38.90 35.01 5.00
C GLY A 223 -40.25 34.32 4.89
N LEU A 224 -40.69 34.16 3.65
CA LEU A 224 -41.88 33.41 3.26
C LEU A 224 -41.47 32.27 2.31
N ALA A 225 -42.08 31.10 2.50
CA ALA A 225 -42.03 29.98 1.56
C ALA A 225 -43.39 29.80 0.90
N LEU A 226 -43.42 29.74 -0.43
CA LEU A 226 -44.58 29.35 -1.21
C LEU A 226 -44.53 27.83 -1.44
N GLU A 227 -45.55 27.12 -1.00
CA GLU A 227 -45.65 25.67 -1.13
C GLU A 227 -46.38 25.26 -2.41
N LYS A 228 -46.12 24.04 -2.88
CA LYS A 228 -46.68 23.49 -4.14
C LYS A 228 -48.20 23.41 -4.20
N ASP A 229 -48.90 23.54 -3.08
CA ASP A 229 -50.36 23.54 -3.02
C ASP A 229 -50.94 24.96 -3.00
N GLY A 230 -50.10 25.99 -3.20
CA GLY A 230 -50.51 27.39 -3.19
C GLY A 230 -50.72 27.96 -1.79
N THR A 231 -50.25 27.29 -0.73
CA THR A 231 -50.17 27.84 0.63
C THR A 231 -48.85 28.56 0.89
N VAL A 232 -48.78 29.31 2.00
CA VAL A 232 -47.58 30.07 2.39
C VAL A 232 -47.17 29.69 3.81
N ALA A 233 -45.87 29.49 4.01
CA ALA A 233 -45.27 29.26 5.32
C ALA A 233 -44.27 30.35 5.70
N ALA A 234 -44.12 30.55 7.01
CA ALA A 234 -43.18 31.50 7.61
C ALA A 234 -41.78 30.88 7.79
N ILE A 235 -40.72 31.64 7.52
CA ILE A 235 -39.32 31.27 7.79
C ILE A 235 -38.71 32.30 8.75
N GLY A 236 -38.02 31.84 9.81
CA GLY A 236 -37.49 32.72 10.84
C GLY A 236 -38.59 33.38 11.70
N PRO A 237 -38.34 34.56 12.31
CA PRO A 237 -39.30 35.29 13.13
C PRO A 237 -40.35 36.04 12.29
N ALA A 238 -40.91 35.38 11.27
CA ALA A 238 -41.88 35.96 10.36
C ALA A 238 -43.27 36.13 11.01
N PRO A 239 -44.11 37.06 10.51
CA PRO A 239 -45.48 37.24 11.00
C PRO A 239 -46.36 36.00 10.80
N ALA A 240 -47.43 35.89 11.60
CA ALA A 240 -48.37 34.77 11.51
C ALA A 240 -49.08 34.73 10.14
N ILE A 241 -49.00 33.60 9.45
CA ILE A 241 -49.68 33.40 8.16
C ILE A 241 -51.17 33.12 8.40
N PRO A 242 -52.09 33.81 7.70
CA PRO A 242 -53.52 33.51 7.79
C PRO A 242 -53.84 32.09 7.30
N ALA A 243 -54.51 31.28 8.12
CA ALA A 243 -54.81 29.88 7.79
C ALA A 243 -55.74 29.68 6.57
N TRP A 244 -56.42 30.74 6.10
CA TRP A 244 -57.27 30.72 4.91
C TRP A 244 -56.54 31.10 3.62
N LEU A 245 -55.26 31.50 3.71
CA LEU A 245 -54.49 31.95 2.56
C LEU A 245 -54.09 30.77 1.67
N THR A 246 -54.81 30.59 0.58
CA THR A 246 -54.58 29.55 -0.43
C THR A 246 -54.62 30.12 -1.85
N GLY A 247 -54.23 29.32 -2.84
CA GLY A 247 -54.19 29.71 -4.25
C GLY A 247 -53.14 30.78 -4.55
N VAL A 248 -52.06 30.85 -3.77
CA VAL A 248 -50.96 31.80 -3.95
C VAL A 248 -50.08 31.35 -5.13
N VAL A 249 -49.72 32.29 -6.00
CA VAL A 249 -48.88 32.06 -7.19
C VAL A 249 -47.52 32.73 -7.10
N ALA A 250 -47.37 33.75 -6.25
CA ALA A 250 -46.10 34.43 -6.01
C ALA A 250 -46.05 35.05 -4.61
N VAL A 251 -44.84 35.16 -4.06
CA VAL A 251 -44.57 35.82 -2.77
C VAL A 251 -43.46 36.86 -2.94
N ALA A 252 -43.55 37.96 -2.19
CA ALA A 252 -42.51 38.98 -2.10
C ALA A 252 -42.39 39.47 -0.65
N ALA A 253 -41.22 39.98 -0.26
CA ALA A 253 -40.97 40.47 1.10
C ALA A 253 -40.23 41.81 1.06
N SER A 254 -40.69 42.74 1.89
CA SER A 254 -40.00 43.97 2.27
C SER A 254 -39.27 43.76 3.60
N ALA A 255 -38.71 44.82 4.20
CA ALA A 255 -38.06 44.70 5.50
C ALA A 255 -38.99 44.25 6.64
N ASP A 256 -40.27 44.62 6.59
CA ASP A 256 -41.23 44.46 7.69
C ASP A 256 -42.57 43.84 7.28
N MET A 257 -42.86 43.73 5.98
CA MET A 257 -44.11 43.16 5.45
C MET A 257 -43.87 42.14 4.34
N GLY A 258 -44.74 41.13 4.29
CA GLY A 258 -44.77 40.09 3.27
C GLY A 258 -46.01 40.23 2.41
N PHE A 259 -45.93 39.82 1.16
CA PHE A 259 -47.01 39.95 0.19
C PHE A 259 -47.20 38.64 -0.55
N ALA A 260 -48.45 38.18 -0.64
CA ALA A 260 -48.83 37.00 -1.39
C ALA A 260 -49.80 37.39 -2.51
N LEU A 261 -49.41 37.10 -3.76
CA LEU A 261 -50.27 37.25 -4.94
C LEU A 261 -51.07 35.96 -5.15
N ARG A 262 -52.39 36.07 -5.21
CA ARG A 262 -53.29 34.94 -5.45
C ARG A 262 -53.60 34.77 -6.94
N SER A 263 -54.00 33.57 -7.34
CA SER A 263 -54.36 33.22 -8.71
C SER A 263 -55.57 33.98 -9.26
N ASP A 264 -56.38 34.57 -8.37
CA ASP A 264 -57.49 35.48 -8.71
C ASP A 264 -57.05 36.94 -8.94
N GLY A 265 -55.76 37.23 -8.84
CA GLY A 265 -55.19 38.56 -9.07
C GLY A 265 -55.31 39.52 -7.88
N THR A 266 -55.65 39.03 -6.68
CA THR A 266 -55.65 39.80 -5.44
C THR A 266 -54.32 39.67 -4.67
N ILE A 267 -53.96 40.68 -3.86
CA ILE A 267 -52.77 40.65 -3.00
C ILE A 267 -53.20 40.60 -1.54
N VAL A 268 -52.56 39.72 -0.76
CA VAL A 268 -52.70 39.68 0.70
C VAL A 268 -51.40 40.12 1.34
N ALA A 269 -51.46 41.13 2.21
CA ALA A 269 -50.35 41.56 3.04
C ALA A 269 -50.27 40.71 4.33
N ILE A 270 -49.05 40.36 4.74
CA ILE A 270 -48.74 39.47 5.86
C ILE A 270 -47.72 40.19 6.76
N GLY A 271 -48.12 40.58 7.96
CA GLY A 271 -47.28 41.34 8.89
C GLY A 271 -47.93 42.62 9.41
N SER A 272 -47.13 43.50 10.00
CA SER A 272 -47.58 44.82 10.49
C SER A 272 -46.84 45.93 9.75
N SER A 273 -47.54 46.98 9.33
CA SER A 273 -46.97 48.17 8.70
C SER A 273 -46.09 48.97 9.68
N GLY A 274 -44.77 48.89 9.54
CA GLY A 274 -43.81 49.73 10.26
C GLY A 274 -43.25 50.84 9.36
N ILE A 275 -42.55 50.46 8.30
CA ILE A 275 -41.94 51.30 7.26
C ILE A 275 -42.53 51.05 5.86
N SER A 276 -43.23 49.92 5.65
CA SER A 276 -43.96 49.61 4.40
C SER A 276 -45.48 49.85 4.56
N GLU A 277 -46.18 50.11 3.43
CA GLU A 277 -47.64 50.30 3.41
C GLU A 277 -48.38 49.11 2.79
N GLU A 278 -49.56 48.78 3.36
CA GLU A 278 -50.47 47.78 2.80
C GLU A 278 -50.98 48.16 1.40
N PRO A 279 -51.23 47.19 0.52
CA PRO A 279 -51.87 47.45 -0.76
C PRO A 279 -53.26 48.06 -0.60
N PRO A 280 -53.70 48.92 -1.54
CA PRO A 280 -55.05 49.47 -1.51
C PRO A 280 -56.11 48.37 -1.39
N GLU A 281 -57.08 48.56 -0.49
CA GLU A 281 -58.20 47.63 -0.35
C GLU A 281 -58.92 47.43 -1.70
N GLY A 282 -59.16 46.18 -2.07
CA GLY A 282 -59.84 45.83 -3.31
C GLY A 282 -58.97 45.84 -4.57
N LEU A 283 -57.64 45.94 -4.44
CA LEU A 283 -56.73 45.78 -5.58
C LEU A 283 -56.87 44.39 -6.22
N SER A 284 -57.24 44.38 -7.51
CA SER A 284 -57.48 43.17 -8.33
C SER A 284 -56.68 43.22 -9.64
N ASP A 285 -56.77 42.13 -10.41
CA ASP A 285 -56.15 41.98 -11.73
C ASP A 285 -54.62 42.10 -11.72
N VAL A 286 -53.99 41.80 -10.58
CA VAL A 286 -52.54 41.81 -10.43
C VAL A 286 -51.95 40.54 -11.04
N VAL A 287 -50.93 40.71 -11.87
CA VAL A 287 -50.22 39.61 -12.54
C VAL A 287 -48.80 39.41 -12.04
N SER A 288 -48.23 40.39 -11.33
CA SER A 288 -46.89 40.26 -10.77
C SER A 288 -46.69 41.25 -9.63
N ILE A 289 -45.89 40.84 -8.65
CA ILE A 289 -45.49 41.65 -7.50
C ILE A 289 -43.98 41.63 -7.33
N SER A 290 -43.39 42.73 -6.88
CA SER A 290 -41.99 42.82 -6.48
C SER A 290 -41.84 43.82 -5.33
N ALA A 291 -41.07 43.48 -4.31
CA ALA A 291 -40.92 44.31 -3.12
C ALA A 291 -39.47 44.76 -2.95
N GLY A 292 -39.28 46.04 -2.65
CA GLY A 292 -38.03 46.59 -2.15
C GLY A 292 -38.05 46.63 -0.62
N PRO A 293 -36.99 47.14 0.03
CA PRO A 293 -36.93 47.18 1.49
C PRO A 293 -38.08 47.93 2.17
N THR A 294 -38.67 48.93 1.49
CA THR A 294 -39.68 49.85 2.07
C THR A 294 -40.96 50.01 1.25
N TYR A 295 -41.12 49.24 0.16
CA TYR A 295 -42.26 49.42 -0.75
C TYR A 295 -42.56 48.16 -1.57
N LEU A 296 -43.78 48.07 -2.08
CA LEU A 296 -44.26 47.05 -3.03
C LEU A 296 -44.58 47.70 -4.37
N ILE A 297 -44.29 46.99 -5.47
CA ILE A 297 -44.80 47.28 -6.81
C ILE A 297 -45.67 46.13 -7.27
N ALA A 298 -46.92 46.42 -7.60
CA ALA A 298 -47.86 45.51 -8.22
C ALA A 298 -48.10 45.91 -9.69
N LEU A 299 -47.96 44.95 -10.59
CA LEU A 299 -48.27 45.10 -12.01
C LEU A 299 -49.66 44.53 -12.28
N LYS A 300 -50.55 45.36 -12.84
CA LYS A 300 -51.86 44.92 -13.31
C LYS A 300 -51.78 44.28 -14.70
N SER A 301 -52.74 43.42 -15.03
CA SER A 301 -52.86 42.73 -16.32
C SER A 301 -52.95 43.69 -17.52
N GLU A 302 -53.49 44.90 -17.31
CA GLU A 302 -53.57 45.98 -18.31
C GLU A 302 -52.24 46.73 -18.53
N GLY A 303 -51.17 46.37 -17.82
CA GLY A 303 -49.83 46.93 -17.98
C GLY A 303 -49.56 48.23 -17.21
N THR A 304 -50.41 48.58 -16.23
CA THR A 304 -50.24 49.72 -15.32
C THR A 304 -49.68 49.28 -13.97
N LEU A 305 -49.05 50.20 -13.25
CA LEU A 305 -48.39 49.94 -11.96
C LEU A 305 -49.15 50.53 -10.77
N VAL A 306 -49.14 49.81 -9.65
CA VAL A 306 -49.52 50.31 -8.32
C VAL A 306 -48.31 50.17 -7.41
N ILE A 307 -47.83 51.29 -6.86
CA ILE A 307 -46.68 51.33 -5.95
C ILE A 307 -47.19 51.74 -4.56
N THR A 308 -46.86 50.95 -3.53
CA THR A 308 -47.34 51.16 -2.16
C THR A 308 -46.13 51.28 -1.25
N GLY A 309 -46.04 52.38 -0.50
CA GLY A 309 -44.85 52.74 0.28
C GLY A 309 -44.59 54.24 0.31
N LEU A 310 -43.90 54.68 1.35
CA LEU A 310 -43.71 56.10 1.65
C LEU A 310 -42.46 56.69 0.95
N PRO A 311 -42.59 57.78 0.17
CA PRO A 311 -41.44 58.45 -0.46
C PRO A 311 -40.37 58.91 0.54
N ALA A 312 -40.78 59.22 1.78
CA ALA A 312 -39.87 59.61 2.87
C ALA A 312 -38.89 58.50 3.28
N TYR A 313 -39.20 57.24 2.96
CA TYR A 313 -38.36 56.07 3.22
C TYR A 313 -37.83 55.45 1.92
N GLY A 314 -37.77 56.23 0.84
CA GLY A 314 -37.13 55.85 -0.42
C GLY A 314 -38.02 55.14 -1.45
N ALA A 315 -39.35 55.06 -1.25
CA ALA A 315 -40.24 54.46 -2.26
C ALA A 315 -40.23 55.27 -3.58
N PRO A 316 -39.91 54.66 -4.74
CA PRO A 316 -39.75 55.38 -6.00
C PRO A 316 -41.10 55.61 -6.70
N THR A 317 -41.92 56.51 -6.16
CA THR A 317 -43.28 56.80 -6.69
C THR A 317 -43.30 57.79 -7.86
N THR A 318 -42.19 58.48 -8.12
CA THR A 318 -42.06 59.47 -9.21
C THR A 318 -41.21 58.93 -10.35
N GLY A 319 -41.63 59.15 -11.60
CA GLY A 319 -40.93 58.67 -12.80
C GLY A 319 -41.29 57.25 -13.25
N ALA A 320 -42.23 56.58 -12.57
CA ALA A 320 -42.74 55.28 -13.00
C ALA A 320 -43.49 55.37 -14.35
N PRO A 321 -43.33 54.38 -15.25
CA PRO A 321 -44.13 54.32 -16.48
C PRO A 321 -45.63 54.23 -16.19
N ALA A 322 -46.43 54.99 -16.94
CA ALA A 322 -47.88 55.05 -16.74
C ALA A 322 -48.62 53.79 -17.22
N SER A 323 -48.12 53.12 -18.26
CA SER A 323 -48.72 51.92 -18.86
C SER A 323 -47.71 51.19 -19.77
N GLY A 324 -48.08 50.01 -20.28
CA GLY A 324 -47.27 49.26 -21.25
C GLY A 324 -46.14 48.45 -20.63
N VAL A 325 -46.22 48.20 -19.32
CA VAL A 325 -45.26 47.40 -18.55
C VAL A 325 -45.59 45.92 -18.66
N SER A 326 -44.58 45.09 -18.93
CA SER A 326 -44.67 43.64 -19.00
C SER A 326 -44.08 42.94 -17.76
N LYS A 327 -43.05 43.50 -17.11
CA LYS A 327 -42.48 42.99 -15.84
C LYS A 327 -41.98 44.13 -14.96
N VAL A 328 -41.95 43.90 -13.64
CA VAL A 328 -41.48 44.87 -12.64
C VAL A 328 -40.43 44.26 -11.73
N TYR A 329 -39.48 45.09 -11.30
CA TYR A 329 -38.40 44.71 -10.39
C TYR A 329 -38.18 45.84 -9.38
N ALA A 330 -38.27 45.52 -8.10
CA ALA A 330 -37.99 46.45 -7.03
C ALA A 330 -36.53 46.30 -6.56
N GLY A 331 -35.92 47.43 -6.22
CA GLY A 331 -34.59 47.54 -5.64
C GLY A 331 -34.56 48.50 -4.45
N ASN A 332 -33.38 48.69 -3.85
CA ASN A 332 -33.23 49.64 -2.75
C ASN A 332 -33.36 51.09 -3.26
N GLY A 333 -34.46 51.75 -2.91
CA GLY A 333 -34.76 53.13 -3.29
C GLY A 333 -35.11 53.37 -4.78
N ARG A 334 -35.11 52.32 -5.61
CA ARG A 334 -35.23 52.40 -7.07
C ARG A 334 -35.96 51.19 -7.64
N ALA A 335 -36.57 51.36 -8.80
CA ALA A 335 -37.34 50.31 -9.45
C ALA A 335 -37.09 50.28 -10.96
N PHE A 336 -37.41 49.13 -11.56
CA PHE A 336 -37.27 48.88 -12.98
C PHE A 336 -38.54 48.26 -13.54
N ALA A 337 -38.84 48.59 -14.79
CA ALA A 337 -39.97 48.07 -15.54
C ALA A 337 -39.47 47.65 -16.91
N GLN A 338 -39.71 46.39 -17.25
CA GLN A 338 -39.59 45.93 -18.62
C GLN A 338 -40.87 46.30 -19.34
N MET A 339 -40.76 46.98 -20.47
CA MET A 339 -41.88 47.37 -21.31
C MET A 339 -42.30 46.21 -22.22
N THR A 340 -43.49 46.29 -22.79
CA THR A 340 -44.02 45.30 -23.75
C THR A 340 -43.23 45.23 -25.05
N ASP A 341 -42.50 46.29 -25.41
CA ASP A 341 -41.56 46.31 -26.55
C ASP A 341 -40.17 45.71 -26.21
N GLY A 342 -39.99 45.22 -24.98
CA GLY A 342 -38.74 44.62 -24.51
C GLY A 342 -37.70 45.61 -24.00
N SER A 343 -37.93 46.92 -24.11
CA SER A 343 -37.08 47.94 -23.49
C SER A 343 -37.20 47.93 -21.96
N LEU A 344 -36.20 48.48 -21.28
CA LEU A 344 -36.17 48.57 -19.82
C LEU A 344 -36.16 50.04 -19.41
N VAL A 345 -36.89 50.36 -18.35
CA VAL A 345 -36.95 51.70 -17.75
C VAL A 345 -36.58 51.58 -16.29
N GLY A 346 -35.57 52.33 -15.84
CA GLY A 346 -35.20 52.47 -14.42
C GLY A 346 -35.58 53.84 -13.87
N TRP A 347 -36.10 53.91 -12.65
CA TRP A 347 -36.45 55.16 -11.97
C TRP A 347 -36.24 55.06 -10.44
N GLY A 348 -36.27 56.20 -9.75
CA GLY A 348 -35.98 56.29 -8.32
C GLY A 348 -34.57 56.81 -8.02
N ASP A 349 -34.00 56.42 -6.88
CA ASP A 349 -32.67 56.85 -6.45
C ASP A 349 -31.59 56.42 -7.46
N ASN A 350 -30.79 57.39 -7.88
CA ASN A 350 -29.75 57.23 -8.89
C ASN A 350 -28.42 57.89 -8.46
N THR A 351 -28.22 58.13 -7.17
CA THR A 351 -26.97 58.73 -6.64
C THR A 351 -25.71 57.91 -6.98
N SER A 352 -25.85 56.59 -7.13
CA SER A 352 -24.81 55.64 -7.53
C SER A 352 -24.74 55.35 -9.04
N GLY A 353 -25.61 55.97 -9.84
CA GLY A 353 -25.78 55.66 -11.26
C GLY A 353 -26.50 54.33 -11.54
N ALA A 354 -26.88 53.56 -10.52
CA ALA A 354 -27.45 52.23 -10.73
C ALA A 354 -28.94 52.19 -11.12
N ALA A 355 -29.67 53.32 -11.15
CA ALA A 355 -30.95 53.39 -11.88
C ALA A 355 -30.76 53.71 -13.38
N THR A 356 -29.55 54.11 -13.79
CA THR A 356 -29.22 54.46 -15.19
C THR A 356 -28.78 53.21 -15.95
N LEU A 357 -29.57 52.82 -16.94
CA LEU A 357 -29.34 51.58 -17.68
C LEU A 357 -28.12 51.67 -18.61
N PRO A 358 -27.27 50.64 -18.67
CA PRO A 358 -26.24 50.51 -19.70
C PRO A 358 -26.81 50.53 -21.12
N ALA A 359 -26.09 51.14 -22.06
CA ALA A 359 -26.51 51.18 -23.45
C ALA A 359 -26.65 49.77 -24.05
N GLY A 360 -27.77 49.50 -24.71
CA GLY A 360 -28.02 48.23 -25.41
C GLY A 360 -28.49 47.07 -24.52
N LEU A 361 -28.86 47.33 -23.26
CA LEU A 361 -29.43 46.30 -22.38
C LEU A 361 -30.88 45.97 -22.79
N SER A 362 -31.11 44.72 -23.22
CA SER A 362 -32.44 44.20 -23.62
C SER A 362 -32.56 42.71 -23.30
N ASN A 363 -33.77 42.14 -23.44
CA ASN A 363 -34.05 40.69 -23.26
C ASN A 363 -33.68 40.16 -21.86
N ILE A 364 -34.14 40.88 -20.82
CA ILE A 364 -33.89 40.53 -19.42
C ILE A 364 -34.91 39.49 -18.95
N SER A 365 -34.42 38.42 -18.33
CA SER A 365 -35.26 37.38 -17.71
C SER A 365 -35.51 37.69 -16.22
N ALA A 366 -34.49 38.18 -15.51
CA ALA A 366 -34.57 38.59 -14.11
C ALA A 366 -33.65 39.79 -13.82
N LEU A 367 -34.00 40.61 -12.83
CA LEU A 367 -33.20 41.73 -12.37
C LEU A 367 -33.21 41.76 -10.84
N ALA A 368 -32.05 41.98 -10.25
CA ALA A 368 -31.87 42.19 -8.82
C ALA A 368 -31.06 43.47 -8.59
N SER A 369 -31.31 44.18 -7.49
CA SER A 369 -30.63 45.43 -7.18
C SER A 369 -30.22 45.49 -5.71
N GLY A 370 -28.92 45.68 -5.49
CA GLY A 370 -28.37 45.98 -4.17
C GLY A 370 -28.46 47.46 -3.82
N LEU A 371 -27.67 47.89 -2.83
CA LEU A 371 -27.69 49.27 -2.33
C LEU A 371 -27.16 50.27 -3.37
N ASN A 372 -26.03 49.96 -4.02
CA ASN A 372 -25.32 50.87 -4.92
C ASN A 372 -25.11 50.33 -6.35
N TYR A 373 -25.63 49.13 -6.63
CA TYR A 373 -25.45 48.45 -7.91
C TYR A 373 -26.74 47.73 -8.32
N SER A 374 -26.84 47.41 -9.61
CA SER A 374 -27.93 46.61 -10.17
C SER A 374 -27.36 45.53 -11.09
N LEU A 375 -28.08 44.42 -11.17
CA LEU A 375 -27.69 43.21 -11.89
C LEU A 375 -28.88 42.72 -12.72
N ALA A 376 -28.66 42.50 -14.00
CA ALA A 376 -29.62 41.92 -14.91
C ALA A 376 -29.13 40.58 -15.46
N LEU A 377 -29.99 39.58 -15.37
CA LEU A 377 -29.85 38.30 -16.06
C LEU A 377 -30.51 38.41 -17.44
N LYS A 378 -29.73 38.16 -18.49
CA LYS A 378 -30.25 38.10 -19.86
C LYS A 378 -30.80 36.70 -20.16
N ALA A 379 -31.70 36.63 -21.14
CA ALA A 379 -32.29 35.37 -21.59
C ALA A 379 -31.27 34.34 -22.11
N ASP A 380 -30.07 34.76 -22.52
CA ASP A 380 -28.97 33.88 -22.96
C ASP A 380 -28.13 33.30 -21.80
N GLY A 381 -28.46 33.63 -20.55
CA GLY A 381 -27.75 33.17 -19.36
C GLY A 381 -26.50 33.98 -19.00
N THR A 382 -26.30 35.14 -19.65
CA THR A 382 -25.23 36.08 -19.30
C THR A 382 -25.72 37.18 -18.35
N LEU A 383 -24.79 37.74 -17.58
CA LEU A 383 -25.06 38.81 -16.63
C LEU A 383 -24.58 40.17 -17.14
N ALA A 384 -25.30 41.22 -16.75
CA ALA A 384 -24.86 42.61 -16.86
C ALA A 384 -25.07 43.32 -15.53
N SER A 385 -24.03 43.99 -15.02
CA SER A 385 -24.06 44.75 -13.77
C SER A 385 -23.62 46.19 -14.02
N TRP A 386 -24.15 47.12 -13.22
CA TRP A 386 -23.78 48.54 -13.28
C TRP A 386 -24.02 49.23 -11.93
N GLY A 387 -23.32 50.34 -11.69
CA GLY A 387 -23.34 51.07 -10.42
C GLY A 387 -21.95 51.55 -10.02
N VAL A 388 -21.67 51.60 -8.71
CA VAL A 388 -20.35 52.00 -8.17
C VAL A 388 -19.29 50.92 -8.45
N ALA A 389 -18.09 51.36 -8.84
CA ALA A 389 -16.99 50.49 -9.24
C ALA A 389 -16.50 49.59 -8.08
N GLY A 390 -16.52 48.27 -8.30
CA GLY A 390 -16.01 47.25 -7.36
C GLY A 390 -17.03 46.14 -7.10
N GLU A 391 -18.28 46.51 -6.79
CA GLU A 391 -19.41 45.59 -6.55
C GLU A 391 -20.09 45.16 -7.88
N ASP A 392 -19.85 45.92 -8.95
CA ASP A 392 -20.31 45.67 -10.31
C ASP A 392 -19.43 44.68 -11.11
N ARG A 393 -18.38 44.10 -10.51
CA ARG A 393 -17.45 43.21 -11.21
C ARG A 393 -17.93 41.76 -11.21
N ILE A 394 -18.67 41.40 -12.25
CA ILE A 394 -19.10 40.01 -12.47
C ILE A 394 -17.86 39.08 -12.54
N PRO A 395 -17.83 37.99 -11.75
CA PRO A 395 -16.79 36.98 -11.84
C PRO A 395 -16.71 36.37 -13.24
N THR A 396 -15.50 36.05 -13.70
CA THR A 396 -15.27 35.46 -15.03
C THR A 396 -15.95 34.10 -15.23
N MET A 397 -16.38 33.45 -14.15
CA MET A 397 -17.10 32.17 -14.17
C MET A 397 -18.63 32.30 -14.26
N ALA A 398 -19.19 33.52 -14.30
CA ALA A 398 -20.63 33.74 -14.32
C ALA A 398 -21.24 33.63 -15.73
N ASP A 399 -21.07 32.47 -16.34
CA ASP A 399 -21.78 32.02 -17.54
C ASP A 399 -22.91 31.03 -17.19
N ASN A 400 -23.82 30.77 -18.13
CA ASN A 400 -24.94 29.83 -17.96
C ASN A 400 -25.80 30.06 -16.69
N VAL A 401 -26.00 31.32 -16.31
CA VAL A 401 -26.79 31.70 -15.14
C VAL A 401 -28.27 31.54 -15.43
N PHE A 402 -29.05 31.04 -14.46
CA PHE A 402 -30.50 30.89 -14.60
C PHE A 402 -31.31 31.57 -13.47
N ALA A 403 -30.67 31.97 -12.36
CA ALA A 403 -31.30 32.77 -11.32
C ALA A 403 -30.31 33.75 -10.68
N VAL A 404 -30.81 34.89 -10.20
CA VAL A 404 -30.02 35.94 -9.54
C VAL A 404 -30.74 36.51 -8.34
N SER A 405 -29.99 36.94 -7.32
CA SER A 405 -30.49 37.73 -6.21
C SER A 405 -29.40 38.72 -5.75
N ALA A 406 -29.80 39.81 -5.10
CA ALA A 406 -28.89 40.86 -4.67
C ALA A 406 -29.25 41.31 -3.25
N ALA A 407 -28.23 41.40 -2.41
CA ALA A 407 -28.28 42.04 -1.10
C ALA A 407 -27.61 43.42 -1.16
N SER A 408 -27.57 44.14 -0.03
CA SER A 408 -27.03 45.51 -0.02
C SER A 408 -25.61 45.63 -0.57
N THR A 409 -24.70 44.70 -0.23
CA THR A 409 -23.25 44.78 -0.56
C THR A 409 -22.70 43.60 -1.36
N TYR A 410 -23.50 42.56 -1.61
CA TYR A 410 -23.09 41.37 -2.37
C TYR A 410 -24.23 40.84 -3.24
N ALA A 411 -23.87 40.17 -4.33
CA ALA A 411 -24.78 39.57 -5.27
C ALA A 411 -24.54 38.06 -5.37
N VAL A 412 -25.60 37.34 -5.74
CA VAL A 412 -25.56 35.89 -5.95
C VAL A 412 -26.20 35.50 -7.27
N ALA A 413 -25.66 34.45 -7.88
CA ALA A 413 -26.19 33.84 -9.09
C ALA A 413 -26.17 32.32 -8.97
N LEU A 414 -27.24 31.66 -9.46
CA LEU A 414 -27.25 30.22 -9.67
C LEU A 414 -26.90 29.93 -11.12
N ARG A 415 -25.88 29.09 -11.31
CA ARG A 415 -25.30 28.70 -12.58
C ARG A 415 -25.59 27.24 -12.91
N ASP A 416 -25.88 26.98 -14.17
CA ASP A 416 -25.95 25.63 -14.73
C ASP A 416 -24.55 25.06 -14.96
N ALA A 417 -24.07 24.36 -13.95
CA ALA A 417 -22.78 23.69 -13.97
C ALA A 417 -22.82 22.34 -14.70
N SER A 418 -23.99 21.87 -15.13
CA SER A 418 -24.11 20.66 -15.96
C SER A 418 -23.60 20.87 -17.40
N LYS A 419 -23.42 22.12 -17.80
CA LYS A 419 -22.85 22.52 -19.10
C LYS A 419 -21.34 22.64 -19.10
N ASP A 420 -20.65 22.28 -18.01
CA ASP A 420 -19.22 22.49 -17.91
C ASP A 420 -18.40 21.55 -18.80
N ALA A 421 -17.50 22.11 -19.61
CA ALA A 421 -16.51 21.36 -20.36
C ALA A 421 -15.35 20.95 -19.42
N PRO A 422 -14.90 19.69 -19.41
CA PRO A 422 -13.88 19.21 -18.46
C PRO A 422 -12.57 20.00 -18.60
N PRO A 423 -11.85 20.22 -17.48
CA PRO A 423 -10.66 21.04 -17.49
C PRO A 423 -9.53 20.27 -18.18
N ALA A 424 -8.74 20.97 -19.00
CA ALA A 424 -7.55 20.40 -19.62
C ALA A 424 -6.43 21.43 -19.68
N ILE A 425 -5.22 21.03 -19.30
CA ILE A 425 -4.04 21.89 -19.35
C ILE A 425 -3.62 22.08 -20.81
N VAL A 426 -3.47 23.34 -21.22
CA VAL A 426 -2.96 23.74 -22.54
C VAL A 426 -1.46 24.04 -22.44
N THR A 427 -1.04 24.78 -21.40
CA THR A 427 0.37 25.03 -21.09
C THR A 427 0.60 24.88 -19.59
N ALA A 428 1.53 24.01 -19.23
CA ALA A 428 1.97 23.82 -17.84
C ALA A 428 2.87 24.99 -17.36
N PRO A 429 3.01 25.18 -16.05
CA PRO A 429 4.04 26.08 -15.52
C PRO A 429 5.44 25.63 -15.89
N VAL A 430 6.36 26.58 -15.95
CA VAL A 430 7.74 26.37 -16.39
C VAL A 430 8.69 26.51 -15.21
N ASP A 431 9.75 25.70 -15.21
CA ASP A 431 10.82 25.74 -14.22
C ASP A 431 11.43 27.15 -14.08
N PHE A 432 11.86 27.48 -12.86
CA PHE A 432 12.52 28.74 -12.50
C PHE A 432 13.76 28.47 -11.66
N VAL A 433 14.87 29.13 -11.98
CA VAL A 433 16.14 29.04 -11.26
C VAL A 433 16.64 30.45 -10.97
N GLY A 434 16.87 30.79 -9.70
CA GLY A 434 17.22 32.14 -9.27
C GLY A 434 17.95 32.21 -7.94
N GLN A 435 18.28 33.42 -7.49
CA GLN A 435 18.91 33.70 -6.20
C GLN A 435 17.88 34.16 -5.16
N THR A 436 18.31 34.30 -3.91
CA THR A 436 17.45 34.84 -2.84
C THR A 436 16.92 36.22 -3.27
N ASP A 437 15.63 36.47 -3.03
CA ASP A 437 14.87 37.69 -3.37
C ASP A 437 14.51 37.87 -4.87
N ASP A 438 14.74 36.86 -5.72
CA ASP A 438 14.21 36.88 -7.09
C ASP A 438 12.68 36.72 -7.10
N VAL A 439 11.99 37.49 -7.95
CA VAL A 439 10.53 37.38 -8.12
C VAL A 439 10.19 36.23 -9.06
N VAL A 440 9.57 35.17 -8.55
CA VAL A 440 9.09 34.02 -9.32
C VAL A 440 7.68 34.30 -9.85
N ASN A 441 7.41 34.00 -11.12
CA ASN A 441 6.09 34.11 -11.74
C ASN A 441 5.72 32.82 -12.47
N LEU A 442 4.91 31.97 -11.82
CA LEU A 442 4.38 30.74 -12.42
C LEU A 442 3.03 31.01 -13.07
N ALA A 443 2.77 30.40 -14.23
CA ALA A 443 1.52 30.54 -14.97
C ALA A 443 1.08 29.22 -15.60
N VAL A 444 -0.23 29.00 -15.64
CA VAL A 444 -0.86 27.87 -16.35
C VAL A 444 -1.90 28.42 -17.33
N THR A 445 -2.01 27.79 -18.49
CA THR A 445 -3.17 28.00 -19.38
C THR A 445 -3.97 26.71 -19.43
N ALA A 446 -5.27 26.79 -19.19
CA ALA A 446 -6.19 25.65 -19.24
C ALA A 446 -7.41 25.98 -20.10
N LYS A 447 -8.00 24.95 -20.73
CA LYS A 447 -9.27 25.02 -21.45
C LYS A 447 -10.36 24.30 -20.64
N GLY A 448 -11.60 24.73 -20.81
CA GLY A 448 -12.76 24.31 -20.04
C GLY A 448 -13.60 25.52 -19.63
N THR A 449 -14.75 25.30 -19.01
CA THR A 449 -15.63 26.36 -18.48
C THR A 449 -15.70 26.22 -16.95
N GLY A 450 -15.96 27.32 -16.23
CA GLY A 450 -16.07 27.27 -14.77
C GLY A 450 -14.80 26.82 -14.02
N LEU A 451 -13.61 27.20 -14.50
CA LEU A 451 -12.33 26.72 -13.97
C LEU A 451 -11.94 27.37 -12.64
N ALA A 452 -11.70 26.54 -11.62
CA ALA A 452 -11.03 26.88 -10.37
C ALA A 452 -9.56 26.41 -10.41
N TYR A 453 -8.70 27.11 -9.67
CA TYR A 453 -7.27 26.82 -9.59
C TYR A 453 -6.87 26.65 -8.13
N GLN A 454 -5.95 25.73 -7.85
CA GLN A 454 -5.29 25.60 -6.56
C GLN A 454 -3.83 25.23 -6.77
N TRP A 455 -2.93 26.19 -6.54
CA TRP A 455 -1.50 25.90 -6.58
C TRP A 455 -1.08 25.06 -5.38
N ARG A 456 -0.16 24.14 -5.61
CA ARG A 456 0.45 23.28 -4.62
C ARG A 456 1.97 23.46 -4.68
N ARG A 457 2.59 23.38 -3.52
CA ARG A 457 4.04 23.31 -3.36
C ARG A 457 4.38 21.99 -2.70
N ASN A 458 5.17 21.17 -3.38
CA ASN A 458 5.51 19.81 -2.96
C ASN A 458 4.24 18.99 -2.62
N GLY A 459 3.18 19.17 -3.41
CA GLY A 459 1.88 18.52 -3.18
C GLY A 459 0.99 19.17 -2.11
N VAL A 460 1.45 20.19 -1.39
CA VAL A 460 0.67 20.88 -0.34
C VAL A 460 0.00 22.13 -0.90
N PRO A 461 -1.34 22.31 -0.73
CA PRO A 461 -2.04 23.51 -1.18
C PRO A 461 -1.46 24.80 -0.59
N VAL A 462 -1.21 25.78 -1.44
CA VAL A 462 -0.76 27.11 -1.04
C VAL A 462 -1.99 27.99 -0.80
N LEU A 463 -2.09 28.54 0.41
CA LEU A 463 -3.20 29.39 0.80
C LEU A 463 -3.36 30.58 -0.15
N ASN A 464 -4.58 30.84 -0.62
CA ASN A 464 -4.95 31.94 -1.51
C ASN A 464 -4.29 31.95 -2.90
N ALA A 465 -3.55 30.90 -3.27
CA ALA A 465 -3.01 30.75 -4.61
C ALA A 465 -4.04 30.06 -5.52
N ASN A 466 -5.10 30.78 -5.86
CA ASN A 466 -6.31 30.26 -6.53
C ASN A 466 -6.57 30.87 -7.92
N LYS A 467 -5.51 31.37 -8.57
CA LYS A 467 -5.55 31.98 -9.90
C LYS A 467 -4.73 31.15 -10.89
N ALA A 468 -4.91 31.41 -12.19
CA ALA A 468 -4.08 30.84 -13.25
C ALA A 468 -2.59 31.23 -13.15
N THR A 469 -2.24 32.20 -12.29
CA THR A 469 -0.87 32.64 -12.03
C THR A 469 -0.55 32.63 -10.53
N CYS A 470 0.69 32.34 -10.17
CA CYS A 470 1.20 32.41 -8.81
C CYS A 470 2.55 33.16 -8.79
N SER A 471 2.65 34.21 -7.96
CA SER A 471 3.85 35.05 -7.84
C SER A 471 4.30 35.14 -6.39
N PHE A 472 5.60 35.00 -6.14
CA PHE A 472 6.21 35.04 -4.79
C PHE A 472 7.70 35.38 -4.86
N GLN A 473 8.29 35.73 -3.71
CA GLN A 473 9.74 35.96 -3.58
C GLN A 473 10.48 34.64 -3.36
N LEU A 474 11.61 34.45 -4.05
CA LEU A 474 12.43 33.26 -3.94
C LEU A 474 13.29 33.31 -2.66
N GLU A 475 12.94 32.45 -1.71
CA GLU A 475 13.69 32.16 -0.48
C GLU A 475 13.80 30.64 -0.28
N GLU A 476 14.64 30.16 0.63
CA GLU A 476 14.84 28.72 0.93
C GLU A 476 13.51 28.02 1.24
N GLY A 477 12.63 28.71 1.95
CA GLY A 477 11.29 28.25 2.30
C GLY A 477 10.27 28.26 1.16
N THR A 478 10.63 28.65 -0.06
CA THR A 478 9.72 28.73 -1.24
C THR A 478 10.17 27.87 -2.42
N ALA A 479 11.41 27.37 -2.40
CA ALA A 479 11.91 26.41 -3.37
C ALA A 479 11.15 25.06 -3.29
N GLY A 480 11.10 24.34 -4.41
CA GLY A 480 10.42 23.05 -4.51
C GLY A 480 9.69 22.85 -5.84
N ASN A 481 8.89 21.79 -5.90
CA ASN A 481 8.01 21.51 -7.04
C ASN A 481 6.71 22.26 -6.87
N TRP A 482 6.33 23.00 -7.91
CA TRP A 482 5.10 23.79 -7.94
C TRP A 482 4.22 23.31 -9.07
N ASP A 483 2.99 22.94 -8.73
CA ASP A 483 1.99 22.48 -9.69
C ASP A 483 0.64 23.12 -9.36
N VAL A 484 -0.31 23.02 -10.27
CA VAL A 484 -1.65 23.58 -10.07
C VAL A 484 -2.70 22.54 -10.44
N VAL A 485 -3.64 22.35 -9.52
CA VAL A 485 -4.87 21.60 -9.78
C VAL A 485 -5.86 22.57 -10.38
N VAL A 486 -6.32 22.26 -11.60
CA VAL A 486 -7.39 22.98 -12.28
C VAL A 486 -8.64 22.13 -12.25
N SER A 487 -9.72 22.63 -11.68
CA SER A 487 -10.94 21.86 -11.46
C SER A 487 -12.20 22.61 -11.89
N ASN A 488 -13.24 21.86 -12.21
CA ASN A 488 -14.62 22.34 -12.29
C ASN A 488 -15.57 21.18 -11.91
N THR A 489 -16.87 21.34 -12.11
CA THR A 489 -17.87 20.30 -11.79
C THR A 489 -17.76 19.05 -12.66
N ALA A 490 -17.14 19.14 -13.84
CA ALA A 490 -16.92 18.01 -14.76
C ALA A 490 -15.64 17.22 -14.44
N GLY A 491 -14.76 17.72 -13.56
CA GLY A 491 -13.59 17.00 -13.08
C GLY A 491 -12.43 17.90 -12.68
N SER A 492 -11.25 17.31 -12.49
CA SER A 492 -10.01 18.03 -12.22
C SER A 492 -8.86 17.48 -13.06
N VAL A 493 -7.88 18.34 -13.34
CA VAL A 493 -6.64 18.01 -14.03
C VAL A 493 -5.49 18.69 -13.29
N GLU A 494 -4.40 17.97 -13.13
CA GLU A 494 -3.18 18.51 -12.53
C GLU A 494 -2.21 18.93 -13.63
N SER A 495 -1.53 20.07 -13.44
CA SER A 495 -0.41 20.42 -14.30
C SER A 495 0.80 19.54 -14.03
N SER A 496 1.69 19.42 -15.02
CA SER A 496 3.06 19.00 -14.71
C SER A 496 3.70 20.00 -13.73
N PRO A 497 4.52 19.54 -12.78
CA PRO A 497 5.17 20.43 -11.83
C PRO A 497 6.30 21.23 -12.49
N ALA A 498 6.36 22.52 -12.19
CA ALA A 498 7.51 23.38 -12.40
C ALA A 498 8.46 23.31 -11.21
N ARG A 499 9.75 23.15 -11.47
CA ARG A 499 10.79 23.19 -10.44
C ARG A 499 11.22 24.62 -10.18
N VAL A 500 11.07 25.09 -8.95
CA VAL A 500 11.58 26.38 -8.49
C VAL A 500 12.81 26.12 -7.63
N GLN A 501 13.97 26.56 -8.09
CA GLN A 501 15.26 26.27 -7.49
C GLN A 501 15.96 27.55 -7.03
N LEU A 502 16.29 27.60 -5.74
CA LEU A 502 17.21 28.58 -5.16
C LEU A 502 18.66 28.16 -5.41
N VAL A 503 19.47 29.08 -5.93
CA VAL A 503 20.91 28.85 -6.19
C VAL A 503 21.75 29.51 -5.10
N THR A 504 22.32 28.69 -4.22
CA THR A 504 23.42 29.02 -3.29
C THR A 504 24.74 28.41 -3.80
N LEU A 505 25.92 28.90 -3.38
CA LEU A 505 27.21 28.28 -3.74
C LEU A 505 27.21 26.82 -3.27
N ALA A 506 26.97 25.92 -4.21
CA ALA A 506 26.88 24.48 -3.98
C ALA A 506 27.89 23.77 -4.87
N ALA A 507 29.12 23.72 -4.40
CA ALA A 507 30.14 22.82 -4.88
C ALA A 507 29.89 21.41 -4.31
N ARG A 508 30.09 20.39 -5.14
CA ARG A 508 30.06 18.98 -4.75
C ARG A 508 31.11 18.21 -5.53
N ALA A 509 31.59 17.10 -4.96
CA ALA A 509 32.31 16.11 -5.74
C ALA A 509 31.52 15.81 -7.02
N GLY A 510 32.19 15.64 -8.16
CA GLY A 510 31.55 15.30 -9.44
C GLY A 510 30.84 13.95 -9.39
N ASP A 511 30.52 13.35 -10.55
CA ASP A 511 29.86 12.03 -10.62
C ASP A 511 30.69 10.86 -10.04
N MET A 512 31.83 11.15 -9.43
CA MET A 512 32.70 10.19 -8.75
C MET A 512 32.47 10.27 -7.25
N SER A 513 32.49 9.12 -6.59
CA SER A 513 32.45 9.03 -5.13
C SER A 513 33.57 9.89 -4.51
N ALA A 514 33.27 10.58 -3.40
CA ALA A 514 34.31 11.17 -2.54
C ALA A 514 35.34 10.09 -2.13
N TRP A 515 34.92 8.83 -2.14
CA TRP A 515 35.67 7.57 -2.13
C TRP A 515 36.45 7.20 -3.41
N GLN A 516 37.79 7.15 -3.48
CA GLN A 516 38.49 6.53 -4.62
C GLN A 516 39.60 5.55 -4.20
N VAL A 517 39.61 4.37 -4.81
CA VAL A 517 40.74 3.44 -4.80
C VAL A 517 41.34 3.38 -6.19
N VAL A 518 42.60 3.79 -6.32
CA VAL A 518 43.34 3.83 -7.60
C VAL A 518 44.47 2.81 -7.53
N ARG A 519 44.79 2.11 -8.61
CA ARG A 519 45.95 1.21 -8.59
C ARG A 519 47.26 1.97 -8.84
N PRO A 520 48.38 1.50 -8.28
CA PRO A 520 49.69 2.04 -8.66
C PRO A 520 49.86 2.06 -10.19
N GLY A 521 50.18 3.23 -10.74
CA GLY A 521 50.36 3.46 -12.17
C GLY A 521 49.08 3.81 -12.96
N GLU A 522 47.89 3.68 -12.37
CA GLU A 522 46.63 4.10 -13.01
C GLU A 522 46.43 5.62 -12.94
N PRO A 523 45.70 6.23 -13.89
CA PRO A 523 45.38 7.64 -13.82
C PRO A 523 44.38 7.91 -12.69
N MET A 524 44.61 9.00 -11.96
CA MET A 524 43.68 9.56 -10.98
C MET A 524 43.09 10.85 -11.54
N ASP A 525 41.78 11.03 -11.42
CA ASP A 525 41.07 12.26 -11.76
C ASP A 525 40.11 12.57 -10.61
N LEU A 526 40.26 13.74 -10.00
CA LEU A 526 39.40 14.26 -8.95
C LEU A 526 38.74 15.52 -9.48
N GLY A 527 37.41 15.56 -9.50
CA GLY A 527 36.67 16.67 -10.08
C GLY A 527 35.59 17.21 -9.16
N VAL A 528 35.41 18.53 -9.19
CA VAL A 528 34.32 19.22 -8.52
C VAL A 528 33.40 19.87 -9.54
N SER A 529 32.10 19.71 -9.31
CA SER A 529 31.06 20.46 -10.00
C SER A 529 30.52 21.52 -9.06
N ALA A 530 30.39 22.75 -9.55
CA ALA A 530 29.89 23.88 -8.79
C ALA A 530 29.06 24.78 -9.72
N LEU A 531 27.95 25.29 -9.22
CA LEU A 531 27.03 26.16 -9.96
C LEU A 531 26.93 27.50 -9.24
N THR A 532 27.27 28.58 -9.94
CA THR A 532 27.13 29.96 -9.46
C THR A 532 27.14 30.91 -10.66
N SER A 533 26.60 32.12 -10.48
CA SER A 533 26.59 33.19 -11.47
C SER A 533 27.91 33.99 -11.52
N ALA A 534 28.87 33.72 -10.61
CA ALA A 534 30.16 34.39 -10.50
C ALA A 534 31.36 33.48 -10.89
N PRO A 535 32.52 34.05 -11.26
CA PRO A 535 33.72 33.28 -11.55
C PRO A 535 34.21 32.50 -10.33
N LEU A 536 34.46 31.20 -10.51
CA LEU A 536 34.95 30.32 -9.46
C LEU A 536 36.47 30.27 -9.40
N THR A 537 37.01 30.20 -8.19
CA THR A 537 38.42 29.90 -7.90
C THR A 537 38.53 28.57 -7.16
N TYR A 538 39.62 27.84 -7.41
CA TYR A 538 39.87 26.52 -6.81
C TYR A 538 41.27 26.48 -6.20
N ARG A 539 41.38 25.84 -5.04
CA ARG A 539 42.67 25.54 -4.39
C ARG A 539 42.67 24.12 -3.86
N TRP A 540 43.53 23.26 -4.40
CA TRP A 540 43.62 21.86 -3.98
C TRP A 540 44.60 21.64 -2.83
N PHE A 541 44.32 20.63 -2.03
CA PHE A 541 45.08 20.18 -0.88
C PHE A 541 45.19 18.64 -0.92
N LEU A 542 46.33 18.09 -0.48
CA LEU A 542 46.53 16.67 -0.19
C LEU A 542 47.01 16.57 1.26
N ASN A 543 46.32 15.80 2.10
CA ASN A 543 46.54 15.73 3.54
C ASN A 543 46.59 17.14 4.16
N ASN A 544 45.62 17.98 3.77
CA ASN A 544 45.52 19.41 4.13
C ASN A 544 46.73 20.30 3.75
N ARG A 545 47.64 19.83 2.89
CA ARG A 545 48.74 20.63 2.34
C ARG A 545 48.42 21.11 0.94
N ALA A 546 48.48 22.42 0.74
CA ALA A 546 48.19 23.04 -0.54
C ALA A 546 49.07 22.45 -1.67
N GLN A 547 48.43 22.06 -2.76
CA GLN A 547 49.08 21.54 -3.95
C GLN A 547 49.43 22.70 -4.88
N ALA A 548 50.72 23.02 -4.99
CA ALA A 548 51.18 24.13 -5.80
C ALA A 548 50.83 23.93 -7.29
N GLY A 549 50.19 24.92 -7.91
CA GLY A 549 49.84 24.91 -9.33
C GLY A 549 48.45 24.32 -9.66
N GLU A 550 47.80 23.64 -8.71
CA GLU A 550 46.51 23.01 -8.91
C GLU A 550 45.36 24.00 -8.61
N THR A 551 44.89 24.70 -9.65
CA THR A 551 43.90 25.81 -9.54
C THR A 551 42.64 25.61 -10.39
N GLY A 552 42.52 24.46 -11.05
CA GLY A 552 41.36 24.11 -11.86
C GLY A 552 40.28 23.36 -11.06
N PRO A 553 39.09 23.18 -11.65
CA PRO A 553 38.00 22.37 -11.06
C PRO A 553 38.32 20.86 -11.01
N ARG A 554 39.45 20.44 -11.60
CA ARG A 554 39.94 19.06 -11.59
C ARG A 554 41.40 19.01 -11.18
N LEU A 555 41.78 17.96 -10.45
CA LEU A 555 43.14 17.56 -10.17
C LEU A 555 43.37 16.18 -10.79
N THR A 556 44.40 16.05 -11.63
CA THR A 556 44.69 14.78 -12.33
C THR A 556 46.12 14.32 -12.06
N ARG A 557 46.31 12.99 -12.05
CA ARG A 557 47.62 12.33 -12.08
C ARG A 557 47.58 11.30 -13.21
N ALA A 558 48.56 11.33 -14.10
CA ALA A 558 48.62 10.40 -15.22
C ALA A 558 48.98 8.96 -14.80
N ALA A 559 49.71 8.83 -13.69
CA ALA A 559 50.07 7.57 -13.06
C ALA A 559 50.20 7.80 -11.55
N ALA A 560 49.24 7.30 -10.78
CA ALA A 560 49.20 7.44 -9.33
C ALA A 560 50.30 6.59 -8.68
N GLY A 561 51.12 7.19 -7.83
CA GLY A 561 52.09 6.52 -6.99
C GLY A 561 51.57 6.32 -5.57
N LEU A 562 52.29 5.55 -4.75
CA LEU A 562 51.91 5.34 -3.34
C LEU A 562 51.80 6.64 -2.54
N GLY A 563 52.61 7.65 -2.89
CA GLY A 563 52.56 8.99 -2.29
C GLY A 563 51.31 9.81 -2.65
N ASP A 564 50.51 9.38 -3.62
CA ASP A 564 49.22 10.01 -3.94
C ASP A 564 48.09 9.48 -3.03
N THR A 565 48.35 8.51 -2.14
CA THR A 565 47.40 8.09 -1.10
C THR A 565 47.21 9.18 -0.06
N GLY A 566 45.97 9.51 0.26
CA GLY A 566 45.64 10.46 1.30
C GLY A 566 44.29 11.13 1.09
N VAL A 567 44.04 12.15 1.92
CA VAL A 567 42.80 12.93 1.88
C VAL A 567 43.03 14.18 1.07
N TYR A 568 42.44 14.23 -0.11
CA TYR A 568 42.41 15.43 -0.93
C TYR A 568 41.28 16.34 -0.49
N SER A 569 41.48 17.64 -0.61
CA SER A 569 40.36 18.57 -0.57
C SER A 569 40.56 19.70 -1.56
N VAL A 570 39.46 20.32 -1.98
CA VAL A 570 39.50 21.53 -2.80
C VAL A 570 38.58 22.58 -2.21
N GLU A 571 39.12 23.76 -2.05
CA GLU A 571 38.36 24.94 -1.66
C GLU A 571 37.86 25.64 -2.91
N VAL A 572 36.54 25.74 -3.04
CA VAL A 572 35.84 26.41 -4.12
C VAL A 572 35.31 27.74 -3.59
N SER A 573 35.63 28.84 -4.25
CA SER A 573 35.14 30.16 -3.85
C SER A 573 34.65 30.99 -5.03
N ASP A 574 33.54 31.70 -4.82
CA ASP A 574 33.00 32.70 -5.75
C ASP A 574 33.41 34.15 -5.38
N GLY A 575 34.34 34.31 -4.42
CA GLY A 575 34.81 35.60 -3.91
C GLY A 575 34.04 36.13 -2.70
N SER A 576 32.85 35.61 -2.41
CA SER A 576 32.02 36.00 -1.24
C SER A 576 31.78 34.84 -0.27
N GLN A 577 31.63 33.63 -0.81
CA GLN A 577 31.43 32.39 -0.10
C GLN A 577 32.57 31.43 -0.49
N HIS A 578 32.89 30.49 0.41
CA HIS A 578 33.83 29.41 0.14
C HIS A 578 33.27 28.09 0.67
N GLN A 579 33.50 27.01 -0.08
CA GLN A 579 33.10 25.65 0.30
C GLN A 579 34.25 24.69 0.03
N ARG A 580 34.58 23.85 1.02
CA ARG A 580 35.62 22.83 0.90
C ARG A 580 35.00 21.46 0.62
N ILE A 581 35.46 20.80 -0.44
CA ILE A 581 35.06 19.45 -0.84
C ILE A 581 36.20 18.50 -0.55
N VAL A 582 35.90 17.35 0.05
CA VAL A 582 36.89 16.35 0.46
C VAL A 582 36.77 15.11 -0.43
N PHE A 583 37.91 14.53 -0.80
CA PHE A 583 38.04 13.24 -1.46
C PHE A 583 39.03 12.39 -0.66
N TYR A 584 38.71 11.13 -0.43
CA TYR A 584 39.63 10.16 0.15
C TYR A 584 40.15 9.28 -0.97
N VAL A 585 41.44 9.36 -1.26
CA VAL A 585 42.09 8.56 -2.28
C VAL A 585 43.01 7.56 -1.62
N ARG A 586 42.91 6.31 -2.06
CA ARG A 586 43.84 5.26 -1.66
C ARG A 586 44.47 4.61 -2.86
N VAL A 587 45.80 4.67 -2.95
CA VAL A 587 46.54 3.98 -4.00
C VAL A 587 46.90 2.60 -3.50
N ALA A 588 46.16 1.59 -3.94
CA ALA A 588 46.30 0.22 -3.47
C ALA A 588 46.26 -0.77 -4.66
N PRO A 589 47.06 -1.85 -4.62
CA PRO A 589 46.99 -2.92 -5.60
C PRO A 589 45.65 -3.65 -5.54
N ALA A 590 45.35 -4.40 -6.60
CA ALA A 590 44.10 -5.14 -6.72
C ALA A 590 43.93 -6.24 -5.68
N LYS A 591 45.03 -6.75 -5.12
CA LYS A 591 45.06 -7.79 -4.10
C LYS A 591 46.15 -7.51 -3.08
N THR A 592 45.82 -7.75 -1.82
CA THR A 592 46.68 -7.41 -0.69
C THR A 592 46.84 -8.59 0.23
N ASP A 593 48.07 -8.90 0.60
CA ASP A 593 48.35 -9.75 1.76
C ASP A 593 48.67 -8.89 2.99
N VAL A 594 48.20 -9.33 4.15
CA VAL A 594 48.47 -8.69 5.45
C VAL A 594 49.51 -9.50 6.22
N TYR A 595 50.62 -8.85 6.60
CA TYR A 595 51.71 -9.44 7.37
C TYR A 595 51.76 -8.85 8.77
N LEU A 596 51.91 -9.70 9.78
CA LEU A 596 52.12 -9.27 11.17
C LEU A 596 53.61 -8.98 11.46
N LEU A 597 53.89 -7.77 11.94
CA LEU A 597 55.15 -7.39 12.58
C LEU A 597 54.99 -7.67 14.09
N GLY A 598 55.38 -8.87 14.55
CA GLY A 598 55.07 -9.32 15.90
C GLY A 598 55.69 -8.48 17.02
N ASP A 599 54.90 -8.16 18.05
CA ASP A 599 55.31 -7.50 19.28
C ASP A 599 54.47 -8.02 20.48
N TYR A 600 54.68 -9.28 20.91
CA TYR A 600 54.10 -9.78 22.16
C TYR A 600 55.18 -10.09 23.19
N SER A 601 55.60 -9.04 23.89
CA SER A 601 56.31 -9.13 25.16
C SER A 601 55.34 -9.29 26.33
N TYR A 602 54.71 -10.47 26.49
CA TYR A 602 54.17 -10.94 27.77
C TYR A 602 54.33 -12.46 27.84
N SER A 603 55.40 -12.90 28.52
CA SER A 603 55.67 -14.25 29.06
C SER A 603 54.93 -15.43 28.42
N GLY A 604 55.56 -16.09 27.45
CA GLY A 604 55.19 -17.44 27.00
C GLY A 604 55.10 -17.54 25.49
N LEU A 605 56.11 -18.19 24.89
CA LEU A 605 56.06 -18.72 23.53
C LEU A 605 54.88 -19.70 23.39
N TRP A 606 53.70 -19.22 22.99
CA TRP A 606 52.76 -20.03 22.24
C TRP A 606 52.99 -19.70 20.78
N GLY A 607 53.84 -20.52 20.16
CA GLY A 607 54.33 -20.31 18.82
C GLY A 607 53.19 -20.16 17.82
N TRP A 608 53.17 -19.01 17.15
CA TRP A 608 52.88 -18.98 15.73
C TRP A 608 54.19 -19.16 14.97
N ASN A 609 54.88 -20.26 15.26
CA ASN A 609 55.97 -20.72 14.41
C ASN A 609 55.35 -21.26 13.12
N SER A 610 55.80 -20.72 11.99
CA SER A 610 55.71 -21.33 10.66
C SER A 610 54.31 -21.62 10.12
N ALA A 611 53.46 -20.60 10.05
CA ALA A 611 52.50 -20.38 8.96
C ALA A 611 51.83 -19.04 9.28
N ALA A 612 51.98 -18.04 8.41
CA ALA A 612 51.03 -16.96 8.37
C ALA A 612 49.63 -17.62 8.30
N ALA A 613 48.78 -17.51 9.32
CA ALA A 613 47.37 -17.78 9.07
C ALA A 613 46.92 -16.68 8.12
N PRO A 614 46.57 -17.00 6.87
CA PRO A 614 45.91 -16.04 6.03
C PRO A 614 44.52 -15.89 6.63
N VAL A 615 44.29 -14.81 7.36
CA VAL A 615 42.93 -14.28 7.50
C VAL A 615 42.48 -13.96 6.08
N ASP A 616 41.25 -14.31 5.74
CA ASP A 616 40.63 -14.23 4.41
C ASP A 616 40.50 -12.75 3.93
N LEU A 617 41.64 -12.14 3.56
CA LEU A 617 41.87 -10.69 3.43
C LEU A 617 42.37 -10.28 2.04
N PHE A 618 41.99 -11.01 0.99
CA PHE A 618 42.54 -10.81 -0.37
C PHE A 618 42.30 -9.41 -0.96
N ASP A 619 41.31 -8.68 -0.46
CA ASP A 619 40.95 -7.33 -0.90
C ASP A 619 40.98 -6.36 0.27
N VAL A 620 42.11 -6.27 1.00
CA VAL A 620 42.28 -5.29 2.08
C VAL A 620 42.98 -4.05 1.57
N VAL A 621 42.42 -2.90 1.90
CA VAL A 621 43.13 -1.63 1.80
C VAL A 621 43.72 -1.25 3.14
N ASP A 622 43.01 -1.28 4.27
CA ASP A 622 43.55 -0.87 5.58
C ASP A 622 43.28 -1.93 6.67
N ALA A 623 44.11 -2.01 7.70
CA ALA A 623 43.93 -3.01 8.76
C ALA A 623 44.52 -2.57 10.10
N ILE A 624 43.81 -2.92 11.17
CA ILE A 624 44.21 -2.81 12.58
C ILE A 624 43.99 -4.17 13.28
N PRO A 625 44.49 -4.40 14.50
CA PRO A 625 44.19 -5.64 15.22
C PRO A 625 42.68 -5.91 15.30
N GLY A 626 42.23 -7.03 14.72
CA GLY A 626 40.82 -7.46 14.75
C GLY A 626 39.90 -6.92 13.64
N PHE A 627 40.30 -5.87 12.90
CA PHE A 627 39.48 -5.26 11.83
C PHE A 627 40.26 -4.98 10.54
N SER A 628 39.58 -5.17 9.40
CA SER A 628 40.12 -4.91 8.07
C SER A 628 39.11 -4.14 7.23
N LEU A 629 39.62 -3.20 6.45
CA LEU A 629 38.86 -2.35 5.54
C LEU A 629 39.11 -2.81 4.11
N ARG A 630 38.02 -3.00 3.35
CA ARG A 630 38.07 -3.37 1.93
C ARG A 630 37.91 -2.16 0.99
N PRO A 631 38.33 -2.27 -0.28
CA PRO A 631 38.19 -1.22 -1.28
C PRO A 631 36.76 -0.98 -1.77
N ASP A 632 35.73 -1.51 -1.11
CA ASP A 632 34.33 -1.08 -1.22
C ASP A 632 33.80 -0.31 0.03
N GLY A 633 34.65 -0.06 1.03
CA GLY A 633 34.31 0.66 2.26
C GLY A 633 33.67 -0.24 3.32
N SER A 634 33.61 -1.55 3.06
CA SER A 634 33.14 -2.54 4.03
C SER A 634 34.23 -2.97 5.01
N VAL A 635 33.83 -3.26 6.24
CA VAL A 635 34.73 -3.70 7.30
C VAL A 635 34.46 -5.17 7.64
N TYR A 636 35.54 -5.94 7.79
CA TYR A 636 35.51 -7.35 8.19
C TYR A 636 36.28 -7.55 9.49
N SER A 637 35.76 -8.41 10.37
CA SER A 637 36.37 -8.80 11.64
C SER A 637 36.76 -10.28 11.66
N TRP A 638 37.77 -10.68 12.44
CA TRP A 638 38.30 -12.06 12.46
C TRP A 638 38.49 -12.72 13.86
N ALA A 639 37.54 -12.49 14.78
CA ALA A 639 37.26 -13.22 16.06
C ALA A 639 37.81 -12.66 17.40
N PRO A 640 37.22 -13.09 18.55
CA PRO A 640 36.01 -12.56 19.16
C PRO A 640 36.32 -11.44 20.17
N TYR A 641 35.77 -10.25 19.97
CA TYR A 641 35.66 -9.25 21.05
C TYR A 641 34.51 -9.63 22.00
N ALA A 642 34.61 -10.79 22.65
CA ALA A 642 33.77 -11.19 23.77
C ALA A 642 34.45 -12.33 24.54
N SER A 643 35.15 -11.98 25.62
CA SER A 643 35.45 -12.82 26.79
C SER A 643 35.45 -14.36 26.59
N GLY A 644 36.63 -14.94 26.37
CA GLY A 644 36.95 -16.33 26.73
C GLY A 644 36.45 -17.43 25.81
N GLY A 645 37.34 -17.92 24.93
CA GLY A 645 37.14 -19.17 24.19
C GLY A 645 38.24 -19.41 23.15
N VAL A 646 39.21 -20.27 23.48
CA VAL A 646 40.28 -20.72 22.57
C VAL A 646 39.74 -21.88 21.73
N GLY A 647 39.66 -21.76 20.41
CA GLY A 647 39.43 -22.92 19.52
C GLY A 647 38.76 -22.72 18.16
N ALA A 648 38.26 -21.54 17.79
CA ALA A 648 37.61 -21.35 16.48
C ALA A 648 38.60 -20.84 15.42
N THR A 649 38.61 -21.46 14.23
CA THR A 649 39.25 -20.91 13.02
C THR A 649 38.61 -19.57 12.68
N PRO A 650 39.38 -18.47 12.56
CA PRO A 650 38.80 -17.14 12.36
C PRO A 650 38.24 -17.03 10.94
N THR A 651 36.92 -17.11 10.79
CA THR A 651 36.24 -16.73 9.55
C THR A 651 36.06 -15.22 9.52
N SER A 652 36.53 -14.56 8.46
CA SER A 652 36.30 -13.13 8.29
C SER A 652 34.79 -12.88 8.12
N THR A 653 34.19 -12.08 9.01
CA THR A 653 32.76 -11.76 8.94
C THR A 653 32.60 -10.27 8.72
N ARG A 654 31.81 -9.91 7.70
CA ARG A 654 31.46 -8.51 7.43
C ARG A 654 30.72 -7.94 8.65
N VAL A 655 31.17 -6.81 9.17
CA VAL A 655 30.56 -6.13 10.30
C VAL A 655 29.21 -5.54 9.84
N PRO A 656 28.06 -6.05 10.32
CA PRO A 656 26.76 -5.59 9.86
C PRO A 656 26.52 -4.11 10.22
N GLY A 657 25.97 -3.33 9.28
CA GLY A 657 25.63 -1.92 9.51
C GLY A 657 26.80 -0.94 9.45
N VAL A 658 28.03 -1.42 9.18
CA VAL A 658 29.22 -0.58 8.98
C VAL A 658 29.58 -0.59 7.49
N SER A 659 29.51 0.59 6.86
CA SER A 659 29.82 0.83 5.44
C SER A 659 30.45 2.20 5.27
N ASP A 660 30.98 2.45 4.06
CA ASP A 660 31.52 3.73 3.65
C ASP A 660 32.71 4.19 4.51
N VAL A 661 33.42 3.25 5.13
CA VAL A 661 34.56 3.51 6.00
C VAL A 661 35.80 3.84 5.17
N VAL A 662 36.57 4.84 5.61
CA VAL A 662 37.79 5.32 4.93
C VAL A 662 39.05 5.23 5.78
N ALA A 663 38.91 5.10 7.11
CA ALA A 663 40.01 4.83 8.03
C ALA A 663 39.51 4.08 9.28
N LEU A 664 40.36 3.19 9.80
CA LEU A 664 40.09 2.42 11.02
C LEU A 664 40.87 2.98 12.22
N ALA A 665 40.27 2.92 13.40
CA ALA A 665 40.88 3.13 14.71
C ALA A 665 40.38 2.01 15.65
N ASP A 666 41.06 1.75 16.78
CA ASP A 666 40.76 0.63 17.69
C ASP A 666 39.34 0.73 18.28
N ASP A 667 38.93 1.95 18.66
CA ASP A 667 37.63 2.21 19.30
C ASP A 667 36.60 2.91 18.38
N ALA A 668 37.05 3.38 17.21
CA ALA A 668 36.26 4.20 16.30
C ALA A 668 36.62 3.96 14.83
N TYR A 669 35.82 4.52 13.92
CA TYR A 669 36.12 4.49 12.49
C TYR A 669 35.62 5.76 11.80
N LEU A 670 36.32 6.17 10.74
CA LEU A 670 35.95 7.34 9.95
C LEU A 670 35.18 6.92 8.71
N LYS A 671 34.03 7.54 8.46
CA LYS A 671 33.24 7.37 7.22
C LYS A 671 33.61 8.41 6.17
N SER A 672 33.32 8.10 4.91
CA SER A 672 33.60 8.94 3.74
C SER A 672 32.79 10.25 3.70
N ASP A 673 31.72 10.35 4.49
CA ASP A 673 30.95 11.59 4.71
C ASP A 673 31.55 12.49 5.80
N GLY A 674 32.67 12.08 6.40
CA GLY A 674 33.35 12.79 7.48
C GLY A 674 32.72 12.60 8.86
N THR A 675 31.78 11.67 9.03
CA THR A 675 31.26 11.26 10.35
C THR A 675 32.12 10.17 10.98
N VAL A 676 32.14 10.12 12.32
CA VAL A 676 32.89 9.11 13.08
C VAL A 676 31.90 8.12 13.71
N GLY A 677 32.09 6.84 13.45
CA GLY A 677 31.36 5.75 14.12
C GLY A 677 32.19 5.12 15.24
N LEU A 678 31.52 4.45 16.18
CA LEU A 678 32.15 3.73 17.30
C LEU A 678 31.86 2.24 17.17
N TRP A 679 32.81 1.37 17.55
CA TRP A 679 32.62 -0.09 17.51
C TRP A 679 31.70 -0.62 18.61
N THR A 680 31.54 0.12 19.72
CA THR A 680 30.68 -0.26 20.86
C THR A 680 29.67 0.84 21.22
N ALA A 681 28.41 0.44 21.44
CA ALA A 681 27.31 1.32 21.87
C ALA A 681 27.45 1.71 23.38
N PRO A 682 26.82 2.81 23.86
CA PRO A 682 27.34 3.56 24.99
C PRO A 682 27.00 2.89 26.32
N ALA A 683 27.89 2.05 26.84
CA ALA A 683 27.80 1.56 28.21
C ALA A 683 29.20 1.34 28.78
N THR A 684 29.63 2.29 29.61
CA THR A 684 30.66 2.13 30.65
C THR A 684 32.03 1.63 30.18
N GLY A 685 32.91 2.51 29.68
CA GLY A 685 34.31 2.13 29.49
C GLY A 685 35.29 3.16 28.93
N PHE A 686 34.88 4.11 28.09
CA PHE A 686 35.85 4.91 27.34
C PHE A 686 36.07 6.31 27.91
N GLY A 687 36.90 6.35 28.96
CA GLY A 687 37.68 7.53 29.35
C GLY A 687 36.92 8.71 29.95
N ASP A 688 37.69 9.70 30.41
CA ASP A 688 37.23 10.83 31.21
C ASP A 688 36.43 11.89 30.41
N VAL A 689 36.51 11.88 29.06
CA VAL A 689 35.88 12.87 28.18
C VAL A 689 34.97 12.17 27.15
N PRO A 690 33.66 12.46 27.11
CA PRO A 690 32.75 11.84 26.14
C PRO A 690 32.98 12.37 24.71
N MET A 691 32.67 11.54 23.71
CA MET A 691 32.64 11.99 22.30
C MET A 691 31.59 13.11 22.14
N PRO A 692 31.93 14.25 21.53
CA PRO A 692 30.95 15.30 21.25
C PRO A 692 29.85 14.82 20.30
N VAL A 693 28.63 15.31 20.49
CA VAL A 693 27.45 14.91 19.67
C VAL A 693 27.54 15.37 18.20
N ASP A 694 28.39 16.36 17.91
CA ASP A 694 28.54 17.00 16.60
C ASP A 694 29.94 16.80 15.98
N VAL A 695 30.53 15.60 16.15
CA VAL A 695 31.78 15.26 15.43
C VAL A 695 31.44 14.92 13.98
N ALA A 696 31.56 15.93 13.12
CA ALA A 696 31.39 15.82 11.67
C ALA A 696 32.54 16.56 10.94
N SER A 697 32.59 16.39 9.61
CA SER A 697 33.63 16.96 8.74
C SER A 697 35.05 16.53 9.14
N VAL A 698 35.20 15.32 9.67
CA VAL A 698 36.50 14.75 10.07
C VAL A 698 37.26 14.27 8.84
N VAL A 699 38.52 14.66 8.74
CA VAL A 699 39.44 14.28 7.64
C VAL A 699 40.57 13.36 8.09
N GLN A 700 40.83 13.26 9.40
CA GLN A 700 41.77 12.30 9.97
C GLN A 700 41.32 11.92 11.37
N LEU A 701 41.46 10.63 11.71
CA LEU A 701 41.16 10.08 13.03
C LEU A 701 42.37 9.23 13.46
N VAL A 702 42.85 9.45 14.68
CA VAL A 702 43.94 8.66 15.29
C VAL A 702 43.59 8.33 16.73
N ASP A 703 44.09 7.21 17.21
CA ASP A 703 43.78 6.73 18.55
C ASP A 703 44.95 6.02 19.24
N TYR A 704 44.86 5.95 20.57
CA TYR A 704 45.72 5.11 21.41
C TYR A 704 45.12 4.88 22.81
N LEU A 705 44.94 3.61 23.20
CA LEU A 705 44.43 3.18 24.51
C LEU A 705 43.22 4.02 25.00
N GLY A 706 42.24 4.17 24.12
CA GLY A 706 41.02 4.94 24.41
C GLY A 706 41.17 6.45 24.36
N THR A 707 42.30 7.02 23.92
CA THR A 707 42.41 8.45 23.54
C THR A 707 42.13 8.56 22.05
N ASN A 708 41.16 9.37 21.65
CA ASN A 708 40.81 9.62 20.26
C ASN A 708 41.10 11.08 19.91
N VAL A 709 41.73 11.33 18.76
CA VAL A 709 42.00 12.67 18.25
C VAL A 709 41.55 12.75 16.79
N ALA A 710 40.64 13.67 16.49
CA ALA A 710 40.11 13.91 15.16
C ALA A 710 40.49 15.30 14.64
N LEU A 711 40.93 15.34 13.38
CA LEU A 711 41.15 16.57 12.62
C LEU A 711 39.92 16.86 11.76
N ARG A 712 39.38 18.08 11.84
CA ARG A 712 38.29 18.55 10.98
C ARG A 712 38.82 19.21 9.70
N ALA A 713 37.96 19.27 8.69
CA ALA A 713 38.26 19.85 7.38
C ALA A 713 38.63 21.35 7.43
N ASP A 714 38.20 22.06 8.48
CA ASP A 714 38.55 23.47 8.75
C ASP A 714 39.91 23.64 9.45
N GLY A 715 40.61 22.55 9.75
CA GLY A 715 41.90 22.55 10.43
C GLY A 715 41.81 22.67 11.96
N SER A 716 40.62 22.54 12.54
CA SER A 716 40.41 22.42 13.99
C SER A 716 40.54 20.98 14.48
N VAL A 717 40.89 20.79 15.75
CA VAL A 717 41.11 19.47 16.37
C VAL A 717 40.10 19.24 17.48
N VAL A 718 39.57 18.02 17.55
CA VAL A 718 38.70 17.54 18.64
C VAL A 718 39.30 16.26 19.22
N ALA A 719 39.29 16.12 20.53
CA ALA A 719 39.78 14.92 21.21
C ALA A 719 38.79 14.44 22.29
N TRP A 720 38.68 13.12 22.47
CA TRP A 720 37.80 12.50 23.46
C TRP A 720 38.36 11.16 23.96
N GLY A 721 37.77 10.64 25.04
CA GLY A 721 38.17 9.40 25.70
C GLY A 721 39.09 9.64 26.90
N ASN A 722 40.16 8.85 27.03
CA ASN A 722 41.06 8.89 28.20
C ASN A 722 41.76 10.26 28.31
N ASN A 723 41.62 10.92 29.47
CA ASN A 723 42.19 12.25 29.68
C ASN A 723 42.96 12.36 31.01
N ARG A 724 43.42 11.23 31.56
CA ARG A 724 44.10 11.17 32.86
C ARG A 724 45.34 12.09 32.96
N TYR A 725 45.95 12.43 31.82
CA TYR A 725 47.14 13.26 31.73
C TYR A 725 46.92 14.54 30.90
N GLY A 726 45.67 14.88 30.56
CA GLY A 726 45.35 16.08 29.79
C GLY A 726 45.50 15.92 28.27
N GLN A 727 45.65 14.70 27.76
CA GLN A 727 45.83 14.44 26.32
C GLN A 727 44.59 14.77 25.46
N CYS A 728 43.40 14.84 26.03
CA CYS A 728 42.20 15.36 25.34
C CYS A 728 42.04 16.90 25.48
N ASN A 729 42.89 17.59 26.25
CA ASN A 729 42.81 19.04 26.45
C ASN A 729 43.47 19.79 25.27
N VAL A 730 42.77 19.85 24.13
CA VAL A 730 43.24 20.55 22.93
C VAL A 730 43.61 22.01 23.27
N PRO A 731 44.84 22.47 22.96
CA PRO A 731 45.28 23.83 23.27
C PRO A 731 44.39 24.91 22.65
N SER A 732 44.08 25.97 23.41
CA SER A 732 43.30 27.08 22.91
C SER A 732 44.05 27.83 21.80
N GLY A 733 43.36 28.14 20.70
CA GLY A 733 43.95 28.80 19.53
C GLY A 733 44.74 27.87 18.61
N LEU A 734 44.74 26.56 18.84
CA LEU A 734 45.30 25.59 17.90
C LEU A 734 44.42 25.53 16.64
N GLY A 735 44.93 26.06 15.54
CA GLY A 735 44.27 26.08 14.24
C GLY A 735 45.28 25.98 13.10
N GLY A 736 44.77 25.70 11.89
CA GLY A 736 45.59 25.38 10.73
C GLY A 736 46.33 24.05 10.90
N VAL A 737 45.70 23.07 11.55
CA VAL A 737 46.27 21.72 11.72
C VAL A 737 46.10 20.92 10.43
N VAL A 738 47.16 20.21 10.04
CA VAL A 738 47.22 19.39 8.83
C VAL A 738 47.45 17.90 9.12
N SER A 739 47.92 17.55 10.31
CA SER A 739 47.99 16.16 10.78
C SER A 739 47.88 16.08 12.29
N VAL A 740 47.28 15.02 12.82
CA VAL A 740 47.21 14.72 14.26
C VAL A 740 47.90 13.39 14.60
N GLY A 741 48.26 13.20 15.87
CA GLY A 741 48.82 11.96 16.41
C GLY A 741 48.42 11.78 17.88
N ALA A 742 48.37 10.53 18.35
CA ALA A 742 48.07 10.16 19.73
C ALA A 742 49.12 9.18 20.26
N GLY A 743 49.43 9.24 21.56
CA GLY A 743 50.34 8.30 22.21
C GLY A 743 50.04 8.15 23.71
N LEU A 744 50.92 7.48 24.46
CA LEU A 744 50.65 7.15 25.86
C LEU A 744 50.67 8.42 26.74
N GLY A 745 49.47 8.96 27.01
CA GLY A 745 49.29 10.14 27.84
C GLY A 745 49.59 11.47 27.15
N TYR A 746 49.69 11.50 25.81
CA TYR A 746 49.89 12.73 25.04
C TYR A 746 49.17 12.69 23.68
N ALA A 747 48.98 13.88 23.09
CA ALA A 747 48.53 14.07 21.71
C ALA A 747 49.40 15.11 21.01
N ALA A 748 49.45 15.04 19.68
CA ALA A 748 50.29 15.89 18.85
C ALA A 748 49.52 16.41 17.63
N ALA A 749 49.90 17.60 17.15
CA ALA A 749 49.37 18.23 15.96
C ALA A 749 50.50 18.86 15.14
N LEU A 750 50.48 18.63 13.82
CA LEU A 750 51.31 19.31 12.84
C LEU A 750 50.49 20.43 12.19
N ARG A 751 51.02 21.66 12.18
CA ARG A 751 50.38 22.83 11.57
C ARG A 751 50.82 23.03 10.12
N GLU A 752 50.03 23.78 9.35
CA GLU A 752 50.29 24.12 7.94
C GLU A 752 51.63 24.87 7.77
N ASP A 753 52.06 25.62 8.79
CA ASP A 753 53.35 26.32 8.80
C ASP A 753 54.58 25.42 9.06
N GLY A 754 54.36 24.12 9.28
CA GLY A 754 55.39 23.12 9.58
C GLY A 754 55.72 22.96 11.07
N THR A 755 55.00 23.65 11.96
CA THR A 755 55.22 23.57 13.42
C THR A 755 54.53 22.34 14.02
N VAL A 756 55.23 21.62 14.91
CA VAL A 756 54.65 20.53 15.72
C VAL A 756 54.29 21.05 17.11
N VAL A 757 53.06 20.77 17.54
CA VAL A 757 52.54 21.07 18.88
C VAL A 757 52.21 19.75 19.57
N VAL A 758 52.75 19.52 20.77
CA VAL A 758 52.50 18.31 21.56
C VAL A 758 51.97 18.72 22.93
N TRP A 759 50.95 18.03 23.44
CA TRP A 759 50.34 18.30 24.75
C TRP A 759 49.95 17.00 25.47
N GLY A 760 49.74 17.06 26.77
CA GLY A 760 49.46 15.91 27.63
C GLY A 760 50.37 15.90 28.86
N ASP A 761 50.84 14.73 29.27
CA ASP A 761 51.68 14.54 30.46
C ASP A 761 53.01 15.33 30.35
N PRO A 762 53.21 16.41 31.13
CA PRO A 762 54.43 17.21 31.05
C PRO A 762 55.67 16.47 31.57
N SER A 763 55.51 15.30 32.22
CA SER A 763 56.63 14.46 32.65
C SER A 763 57.19 13.56 31.54
N GLN A 764 56.50 13.46 30.39
CA GLN A 764 56.92 12.67 29.24
C GLN A 764 57.86 13.48 28.33
N ALA A 765 58.94 12.84 27.87
CA ALA A 765 59.92 13.44 26.96
C ALA A 765 59.32 13.79 25.58
N GLN A 766 58.23 13.12 25.18
CA GLN A 766 57.51 13.29 23.93
C GLN A 766 56.88 14.69 23.81
N VAL A 767 56.42 15.25 24.94
CA VAL A 767 55.79 16.58 25.00
C VAL A 767 56.82 17.71 24.83
N SER A 768 58.12 17.41 25.00
CA SER A 768 59.21 18.38 24.83
C SER A 768 59.75 18.37 23.39
N VAL A 769 59.15 19.17 22.51
CA VAL A 769 59.59 19.32 21.10
C VAL A 769 61.07 19.78 21.04
N PRO A 770 61.95 19.09 20.30
CA PRO A 770 63.38 19.42 20.22
C PRO A 770 63.66 20.85 19.74
N ALA A 771 64.58 21.54 20.42
CA ALA A 771 65.05 22.85 19.98
C ALA A 771 65.86 22.73 18.68
N GLY A 772 65.47 23.48 17.64
CA GLY A 772 66.11 23.45 16.33
C GLY A 772 65.48 22.49 15.31
N LEU A 773 64.31 21.90 15.61
CA LEU A 773 63.52 21.18 14.62
C LEU A 773 63.14 22.12 13.46
N GLY A 774 63.44 21.71 12.23
CA GLY A 774 63.04 22.44 11.02
C GLY A 774 61.53 22.34 10.75
N LYS A 775 61.11 22.81 9.57
CA LYS A 775 59.71 22.69 9.16
C LYS A 775 59.37 21.23 8.90
N VAL A 776 58.34 20.73 9.57
CA VAL A 776 57.94 19.33 9.47
C VAL A 776 57.00 19.12 8.28
N ALA A 777 57.32 18.11 7.48
CA ALA A 777 56.57 17.64 6.33
C ALA A 777 55.59 16.49 6.64
N ALA A 778 55.93 15.61 7.57
CA ALA A 778 55.07 14.52 8.03
C ALA A 778 55.43 14.12 9.46
N MET A 779 54.47 13.56 10.19
CA MET A 779 54.64 13.14 11.59
C MET A 779 53.94 11.80 11.82
N ALA A 780 54.56 10.93 12.59
CA ALA A 780 53.95 9.74 13.18
C ALA A 780 54.18 9.77 14.70
N ALA A 781 53.12 9.52 15.47
CA ALA A 781 53.18 9.46 16.93
C ALA A 781 52.93 8.01 17.38
N GLY A 782 53.85 7.48 18.17
CA GLY A 782 53.73 6.18 18.82
C GLY A 782 53.59 6.34 20.34
N PRO A 783 53.55 5.23 21.09
CA PRO A 783 53.23 5.27 22.51
C PRO A 783 54.33 5.97 23.31
N TYR A 784 55.58 5.83 22.89
CA TYR A 784 56.74 6.36 23.61
C TYR A 784 57.57 7.37 22.83
N ARG A 785 57.27 7.59 21.53
CA ARG A 785 58.11 8.37 20.60
C ARG A 785 57.30 9.07 19.52
N ILE A 786 57.86 10.14 18.96
CA ILE A 786 57.34 10.86 17.78
C ILE A 786 58.43 10.85 16.72
N LEU A 787 58.08 10.42 15.50
CA LEU A 787 58.90 10.47 14.29
C LEU A 787 58.39 11.59 13.41
N VAL A 788 59.29 12.42 12.90
CA VAL A 788 58.96 13.43 11.90
C VAL A 788 59.90 13.34 10.72
N LYS A 789 59.37 13.73 9.56
CA LYS A 789 60.14 14.04 8.36
C LYS A 789 60.06 15.54 8.14
N GLU A 790 61.19 16.20 8.00
CA GLU A 790 61.31 17.63 7.74
C GLU A 790 61.20 17.92 6.22
N GLU A 791 60.88 19.16 5.85
CA GLU A 791 60.73 19.60 4.45
C GLU A 791 62.02 19.42 3.62
N ASP A 792 63.18 19.41 4.29
CA ASP A 792 64.48 19.15 3.66
C ASP A 792 64.78 17.64 3.48
N GLY A 793 63.88 16.77 3.94
CA GLY A 793 64.01 15.31 3.88
C GLY A 793 64.73 14.68 5.09
N THR A 794 65.14 15.47 6.08
CA THR A 794 65.68 14.94 7.34
C THR A 794 64.60 14.18 8.11
N VAL A 795 64.95 13.05 8.71
CA VAL A 795 64.04 12.29 9.58
C VAL A 795 64.56 12.35 11.01
N THR A 796 63.71 12.79 11.93
CA THR A 796 64.05 13.04 13.33
C THR A 796 63.06 12.28 14.23
N SER A 797 63.56 11.56 15.25
CA SER A 797 62.72 10.87 16.24
C SER A 797 63.13 11.27 17.66
N TRP A 798 62.14 11.53 18.52
CA TRP A 798 62.36 11.84 19.95
C TRP A 798 61.30 11.20 20.84
N GLY A 799 61.63 10.98 22.12
CA GLY A 799 60.71 10.44 23.11
C GLY A 799 61.43 9.83 24.30
N LEU A 800 60.94 8.69 24.81
CA LEU A 800 61.55 7.98 25.94
C LEU A 800 63.05 7.72 25.69
N GLY A 801 63.91 8.42 26.44
CA GLY A 801 65.37 8.38 26.32
C GLY A 801 66.02 9.53 25.53
N GLY A 802 65.24 10.51 25.04
CA GLY A 802 65.72 11.65 24.25
C GLY A 802 65.62 11.42 22.73
N ASN A 803 66.46 12.12 21.94
CA ASN A 803 66.57 11.89 20.49
C ASN A 803 67.06 10.46 20.22
N ASP A 804 66.49 9.76 19.24
CA ASP A 804 66.99 8.44 18.86
C ASP A 804 68.23 8.54 17.96
N PRO A 805 69.44 8.17 18.41
CA PRO A 805 70.62 8.18 17.56
C PRO A 805 70.63 7.07 16.49
N ARG A 806 69.64 6.17 16.49
CA ARG A 806 69.57 5.00 15.59
C ARG A 806 68.75 5.26 14.33
N VAL A 807 68.25 6.47 14.09
CA VAL A 807 67.54 6.81 12.85
C VAL A 807 68.46 6.56 11.65
N PRO A 808 68.09 5.67 10.71
CA PRO A 808 68.90 5.38 9.54
C PRO A 808 69.03 6.58 8.59
N SER A 809 70.20 6.73 7.96
CA SER A 809 70.39 7.71 6.88
C SER A 809 69.69 7.29 5.59
N GLY A 810 69.34 8.26 4.72
CA GLY A 810 68.76 8.00 3.39
C GLY A 810 67.24 7.88 3.34
N LEU A 811 66.53 8.32 4.38
CA LEU A 811 65.07 8.22 4.49
C LEU A 811 64.28 9.39 3.89
N GLY A 812 64.95 10.37 3.25
CA GLY A 812 64.28 11.57 2.71
C GLY A 812 63.25 11.29 1.62
N GLY A 813 63.30 10.12 0.99
CA GLY A 813 62.30 9.66 0.03
C GLY A 813 61.03 9.05 0.65
N ALA A 814 61.01 8.79 1.96
CA ALA A 814 59.91 8.05 2.61
C ALA A 814 58.54 8.71 2.37
N VAL A 815 57.54 7.90 2.03
CA VAL A 815 56.16 8.31 1.74
C VAL A 815 55.21 8.03 2.89
N ALA A 816 55.59 7.15 3.82
CA ALA A 816 54.88 6.95 5.08
C ALA A 816 55.86 6.71 6.23
N LEU A 817 55.45 7.15 7.42
CA LEU A 817 56.18 7.04 8.69
C LEU A 817 55.33 6.24 9.68
N CYS A 818 55.96 5.48 10.54
CA CYS A 818 55.29 4.81 11.65
C CYS A 818 56.17 4.71 12.89
N GLU A 819 55.54 4.82 14.07
CA GLU A 819 56.15 4.61 15.39
C GLU A 819 55.35 3.54 16.13
N GLY A 820 56.00 2.43 16.48
CA GLY A 820 55.46 1.36 17.32
C GLY A 820 55.97 1.43 18.76
N SER A 821 55.67 0.40 19.56
CA SER A 821 56.02 0.35 20.98
C SER A 821 57.53 0.38 21.23
N SER A 822 58.30 -0.33 20.41
CA SER A 822 59.73 -0.52 20.59
C SER A 822 60.54 -0.34 19.30
N TYR A 823 59.89 0.05 18.20
CA TYR A 823 60.49 0.21 16.88
C TYR A 823 59.81 1.32 16.07
N SER A 824 60.52 1.80 15.05
CA SER A 824 60.06 2.81 14.10
C SER A 824 60.25 2.27 12.67
N ALA A 825 59.45 2.72 11.72
CA ALA A 825 59.54 2.29 10.32
C ALA A 825 59.21 3.41 9.32
N CYS A 826 59.85 3.33 8.15
CA CYS A 826 59.58 4.16 6.98
C CYS A 826 59.27 3.29 5.76
N LEU A 827 58.23 3.64 5.00
CA LEU A 827 57.93 3.08 3.68
C LEU A 827 58.51 4.00 2.60
N ASN A 828 59.31 3.43 1.70
CA ASN A 828 59.89 4.13 0.55
C ASN A 828 58.95 4.07 -0.67
N PRO A 829 59.12 4.97 -1.67
CA PRO A 829 58.30 4.98 -2.88
C PRO A 829 58.38 3.70 -3.72
N ASP A 830 59.47 2.94 -3.59
CA ASP A 830 59.70 1.67 -4.28
C ASP A 830 59.05 0.47 -3.58
N GLY A 831 58.33 0.71 -2.47
CA GLY A 831 57.67 -0.31 -1.67
C GLY A 831 58.57 -1.05 -0.69
N SER A 832 59.83 -0.62 -0.52
CA SER A 832 60.70 -1.15 0.53
C SER A 832 60.41 -0.53 1.89
N VAL A 833 60.45 -1.34 2.95
CA VAL A 833 60.27 -0.90 4.34
C VAL A 833 61.62 -0.92 5.07
N VAL A 834 61.96 0.18 5.74
CA VAL A 834 63.13 0.30 6.61
C VAL A 834 62.65 0.46 8.04
N SER A 835 63.00 -0.47 8.93
CA SER A 835 62.65 -0.43 10.36
C SER A 835 63.89 -0.46 11.27
N TRP A 836 63.78 0.14 12.46
CA TRP A 836 64.83 0.21 13.50
C TRP A 836 64.21 0.28 14.91
N GLY A 837 64.92 -0.15 15.97
CA GLY A 837 64.34 -0.23 17.31
C GLY A 837 65.04 -1.21 18.26
N VAL A 838 64.45 -1.49 19.43
CA VAL A 838 64.92 -2.51 20.40
C VAL A 838 64.00 -3.73 20.38
N VAL A 839 64.39 -4.78 19.67
CA VAL A 839 63.98 -6.17 19.92
C VAL A 839 65.22 -7.06 19.74
N PRO A 840 65.51 -8.07 20.60
CA PRO A 840 66.76 -8.83 20.55
C PRO A 840 67.03 -9.69 19.29
N ASP A 841 66.13 -9.80 18.30
CA ASP A 841 66.28 -10.76 17.20
C ASP A 841 65.86 -10.27 15.80
N ILE A 842 65.93 -8.96 15.51
CA ILE A 842 65.81 -8.47 14.13
C ILE A 842 66.94 -7.50 13.80
N GLY A 843 68.09 -8.08 13.47
CA GLY A 843 69.14 -7.37 12.77
C GLY A 843 68.62 -6.86 11.43
N ALA A 844 68.65 -5.53 11.26
CA ALA A 844 68.74 -4.76 10.02
C ALA A 844 68.16 -5.36 8.72
N ARG A 845 67.17 -4.65 8.16
CA ARG A 845 66.49 -4.89 6.88
C ARG A 845 65.64 -6.17 6.88
N VAL A 846 64.32 -6.02 6.76
CA VAL A 846 63.45 -7.08 6.25
C VAL A 846 63.19 -6.82 4.77
N PRO A 847 64.12 -7.13 3.84
CA PRO A 847 63.71 -7.46 2.50
C PRO A 847 63.29 -8.92 2.54
N MET A 848 62.00 -9.19 2.62
CA MET A 848 61.52 -10.41 1.98
C MET A 848 61.78 -10.21 0.48
N ALA A 849 62.93 -10.69 0.00
CA ALA A 849 63.38 -10.43 -1.36
C ALA A 849 62.29 -10.83 -2.35
N GLY A 850 61.76 -9.85 -3.10
CA GLY A 850 60.71 -10.04 -4.11
C GLY A 850 59.30 -9.54 -3.74
N ALA A 851 59.05 -9.12 -2.51
CA ALA A 851 57.76 -8.56 -2.09
C ALA A 851 57.72 -7.02 -2.23
N SER A 852 56.68 -6.48 -2.88
CA SER A 852 56.42 -5.04 -2.95
C SER A 852 55.39 -4.65 -1.89
N TYR A 853 55.80 -3.96 -0.83
CA TYR A 853 54.88 -3.46 0.21
C TYR A 853 54.38 -2.08 -0.17
N PHE A 854 53.13 -1.77 0.16
CA PHE A 854 52.53 -0.50 -0.24
C PHE A 854 51.83 0.24 0.90
N GLY A 855 51.66 -0.41 2.05
CA GLY A 855 51.04 0.18 3.22
C GLY A 855 51.57 -0.41 4.52
N MET A 856 51.42 0.36 5.60
CA MET A 856 51.68 -0.03 6.98
C MET A 856 50.49 0.44 7.80
N SER A 857 50.10 -0.26 8.87
CA SER A 857 49.00 0.19 9.73
C SER A 857 49.30 1.59 10.27
N THR A 858 48.40 2.53 10.01
CA THR A 858 48.52 3.92 10.49
C THR A 858 47.81 4.03 11.83
N GLY A 859 48.55 4.40 12.88
CA GLY A 859 48.05 4.47 14.25
C GLY A 859 49.19 4.26 15.24
N ALA A 860 48.89 4.36 16.53
CA ALA A 860 49.90 4.36 17.59
C ALA A 860 50.55 2.98 17.87
N SER A 861 50.25 1.95 17.08
CA SER A 861 51.00 0.69 17.04
C SER A 861 51.11 0.23 15.58
N CYS A 862 52.32 0.23 15.01
CA CYS A 862 52.54 -0.58 13.82
C CYS A 862 52.47 -2.05 14.26
N GLU A 863 51.59 -2.83 13.63
CA GLU A 863 51.54 -4.28 13.81
C GLU A 863 51.38 -4.99 12.48
N LEU A 864 51.00 -4.27 11.41
CA LEU A 864 50.65 -4.86 10.12
C LEU A 864 51.36 -4.17 8.94
N LEU A 865 51.84 -4.97 7.99
CA LEU A 865 52.32 -4.56 6.67
C LEU A 865 51.40 -5.09 5.58
N LEU A 866 51.18 -4.30 4.54
CA LEU A 866 50.36 -4.66 3.39
C LEU A 866 51.25 -4.88 2.16
N ARG A 867 51.18 -6.07 1.57
CA ARG A 867 51.94 -6.47 0.37
C ARG A 867 51.03 -6.53 -0.86
N ASP A 868 51.53 -6.08 -1.99
CA ASP A 868 50.92 -6.34 -3.29
C ASP A 868 51.01 -7.84 -3.65
N ALA A 869 49.87 -8.51 -3.70
CA ALA A 869 49.69 -9.90 -4.15
C ALA A 869 49.03 -10.00 -5.54
N SER A 870 48.78 -8.87 -6.21
CA SER A 870 48.05 -8.82 -7.48
C SER A 870 48.77 -9.51 -8.65
N HIS A 871 50.07 -9.77 -8.51
CA HIS A 871 50.92 -10.43 -9.50
C HIS A 871 51.22 -11.91 -9.18
N ASP A 872 50.64 -12.47 -8.11
CA ASP A 872 50.80 -13.88 -7.76
C ASP A 872 50.03 -14.78 -8.77
N PRO A 873 50.47 -16.02 -9.07
CA PRO A 873 49.79 -16.91 -10.04
C PRO A 873 48.52 -17.55 -9.46
N VAL A 874 47.36 -17.42 -10.15
CA VAL A 874 46.03 -17.98 -9.77
C VAL A 874 46.11 -19.50 -9.49
N PRO A 875 45.39 -20.05 -8.49
CA PRO A 875 45.36 -21.48 -8.27
C PRO A 875 44.92 -22.25 -9.52
N THR A 876 45.55 -23.40 -9.74
CA THR A 876 45.19 -24.32 -10.82
C THR A 876 44.54 -25.57 -10.23
N ILE A 877 43.31 -25.89 -10.66
CA ILE A 877 42.67 -27.17 -10.34
C ILE A 877 43.41 -28.28 -11.08
N SER A 878 44.12 -29.11 -10.33
CA SER A 878 44.86 -30.28 -10.82
C SER A 878 43.95 -31.49 -11.02
N SER A 879 42.81 -31.58 -10.34
CA SER A 879 41.77 -32.60 -10.58
C SER A 879 40.38 -32.02 -10.36
N GLN A 880 39.54 -32.08 -11.40
CA GLN A 880 38.15 -31.64 -11.36
C GLN A 880 37.27 -32.62 -10.57
N PRO A 881 36.18 -32.14 -9.92
CA PRO A 881 35.13 -33.02 -9.43
C PRO A 881 34.42 -33.69 -10.61
N VAL A 882 34.21 -35.00 -10.49
CA VAL A 882 33.58 -35.82 -11.52
C VAL A 882 32.14 -36.06 -11.12
N GLY A 883 31.21 -35.88 -12.07
CA GLY A 883 29.81 -36.21 -11.85
C GLY A 883 29.65 -37.68 -11.44
N ALA A 884 28.75 -37.95 -10.50
CA ALA A 884 28.57 -39.28 -9.93
C ALA A 884 27.08 -39.63 -9.84
N THR A 885 26.77 -40.91 -9.86
CA THR A 885 25.43 -41.43 -9.56
C THR A 885 25.51 -42.32 -8.34
N ALA A 886 24.67 -42.02 -7.34
CA ALA A 886 24.62 -42.80 -6.10
C ALA A 886 23.19 -43.23 -5.81
N LYS A 887 23.04 -44.41 -5.21
CA LYS A 887 21.72 -44.88 -4.75
C LYS A 887 21.31 -44.07 -3.52
N ALA A 888 20.01 -43.77 -3.39
CA ALA A 888 19.50 -43.22 -2.15
C ALA A 888 19.93 -44.12 -0.95
N ASP A 889 20.31 -43.50 0.16
CA ASP A 889 20.91 -44.05 1.38
C ASP A 889 22.35 -44.60 1.30
N SER A 890 23.04 -44.46 0.16
CA SER A 890 24.47 -44.80 0.06
C SER A 890 25.39 -43.64 0.47
N LEU A 891 26.67 -43.93 0.78
CA LEU A 891 27.70 -42.91 0.96
C LEU A 891 28.28 -42.52 -0.41
N ALA A 892 28.50 -41.23 -0.64
CA ALA A 892 29.16 -40.72 -1.85
C ALA A 892 30.14 -39.58 -1.53
N VAL A 893 31.13 -39.36 -2.41
CA VAL A 893 32.12 -38.29 -2.26
C VAL A 893 32.36 -37.63 -3.61
N LEU A 894 32.32 -36.30 -3.64
CA LEU A 894 32.89 -35.49 -4.72
C LEU A 894 34.21 -34.92 -4.25
N SER A 895 35.25 -34.94 -5.07
CA SER A 895 36.60 -34.48 -4.70
C SER A 895 37.17 -33.53 -5.74
N CYS A 896 37.99 -32.59 -5.28
CA CYS A 896 38.71 -31.63 -6.11
C CYS A 896 40.12 -31.45 -5.56
N SER A 897 41.12 -31.42 -6.43
CA SER A 897 42.50 -31.09 -6.04
C SER A 897 43.02 -29.90 -6.84
N ALA A 898 43.82 -29.06 -6.20
CA ALA A 898 44.38 -27.87 -6.80
C ALA A 898 45.79 -27.55 -6.26
N THR A 899 46.53 -26.71 -6.97
CA THR A 899 47.87 -26.23 -6.62
C THR A 899 47.95 -24.70 -6.76
N ALA A 900 48.75 -24.04 -5.91
CA ALA A 900 49.11 -22.63 -6.05
C ALA A 900 50.60 -22.42 -5.78
N GLY A 901 51.20 -21.41 -6.43
CA GLY A 901 52.59 -21.03 -6.24
C GLY A 901 52.80 -20.20 -4.97
N GLY A 902 52.68 -20.83 -3.79
CA GLY A 902 53.17 -20.23 -2.54
C GLY A 902 52.17 -19.97 -1.40
N GLY A 903 50.98 -20.59 -1.36
CA GLY A 903 50.00 -20.40 -0.26
C GLY A 903 49.05 -21.58 -0.03
N GLN A 904 48.32 -21.56 1.09
CA GLN A 904 47.25 -22.53 1.42
C GLN A 904 46.01 -22.27 0.55
N LEU A 905 45.33 -23.35 0.11
CA LEU A 905 44.12 -23.27 -0.73
C LEU A 905 42.85 -23.40 0.12
N LEU A 906 41.86 -22.57 -0.18
CA LEU A 906 40.52 -22.63 0.38
C LEU A 906 39.55 -23.25 -0.63
N TYR A 907 38.56 -23.99 -0.14
CA TYR A 907 37.53 -24.61 -0.97
C TYR A 907 36.17 -24.11 -0.48
N GLN A 908 35.21 -23.93 -1.38
CA GLN A 908 33.80 -23.73 -1.05
C GLN A 908 32.92 -24.42 -2.09
N TRP A 909 32.10 -25.38 -1.66
CA TRP A 909 31.19 -26.10 -2.53
C TRP A 909 29.84 -25.39 -2.70
N TYR A 910 29.27 -25.54 -3.89
CA TYR A 910 27.97 -25.03 -4.30
C TYR A 910 27.15 -26.16 -4.91
N LYS A 911 25.84 -26.13 -4.68
CA LYS A 911 24.85 -27.00 -5.31
C LYS A 911 23.84 -26.14 -6.07
N ASP A 912 23.71 -26.38 -7.36
CA ASP A 912 22.82 -25.63 -8.27
C ASP A 912 23.02 -24.10 -8.17
N GLY A 913 24.27 -23.70 -7.95
CA GLY A 913 24.67 -22.30 -7.76
C GLY A 913 24.47 -21.74 -6.34
N VAL A 914 23.91 -22.50 -5.40
CA VAL A 914 23.69 -22.11 -4.01
C VAL A 914 24.81 -22.66 -3.12
N VAL A 915 25.33 -21.83 -2.20
CA VAL A 915 26.41 -22.22 -1.28
C VAL A 915 25.99 -23.36 -0.34
N ILE A 916 26.90 -24.31 -0.09
CA ILE A 916 26.71 -25.37 0.91
C ILE A 916 27.48 -24.98 2.17
N ASP A 917 26.75 -24.64 3.23
CA ASP A 917 27.34 -24.17 4.48
C ASP A 917 28.30 -25.22 5.09
N GLY A 918 29.50 -24.76 5.45
CA GLY A 918 30.54 -25.60 6.08
C GLY A 918 31.30 -26.53 5.12
N ALA A 919 30.91 -26.64 3.85
CA ALA A 919 31.59 -27.46 2.85
C ALA A 919 32.86 -26.76 2.32
N THR A 920 33.90 -26.72 3.16
CA THR A 920 35.15 -25.96 2.91
C THR A 920 36.37 -26.82 2.65
N SER A 921 36.17 -28.13 2.51
CA SER A 921 37.24 -29.11 2.26
C SER A 921 37.39 -29.42 0.78
N ALA A 922 38.55 -29.95 0.41
CA ALA A 922 38.83 -30.46 -0.95
C ALA A 922 37.86 -31.57 -1.40
N SER A 923 37.16 -32.22 -0.46
CA SER A 923 36.13 -33.22 -0.73
C SER A 923 34.80 -32.84 -0.07
N LEU A 924 33.71 -33.03 -0.80
CA LEU A 924 32.33 -32.99 -0.30
C LEU A 924 31.85 -34.42 -0.06
N ILE A 925 31.53 -34.75 1.20
CA ILE A 925 31.13 -36.10 1.62
C ILE A 925 29.64 -36.12 1.90
N PHE A 926 28.91 -37.00 1.20
CA PHE A 926 27.52 -37.34 1.48
C PHE A 926 27.52 -38.58 2.38
N SER A 927 27.31 -38.38 3.68
CA SER A 927 27.26 -39.48 4.65
C SER A 927 26.11 -40.46 4.37
N ARG A 928 25.00 -39.95 3.81
CA ARG A 928 23.88 -40.68 3.21
C ARG A 928 23.25 -39.82 2.13
N VAL A 929 23.15 -40.36 0.91
CA VAL A 929 22.59 -39.68 -0.26
C VAL A 929 21.06 -39.75 -0.23
N GLY A 930 20.36 -38.62 -0.25
CA GLY A 930 18.91 -38.55 -0.47
C GLY A 930 18.56 -38.05 -1.87
N THR A 931 17.31 -38.17 -2.32
CA THR A 931 16.88 -37.66 -3.64
C THR A 931 17.06 -36.15 -3.74
N GLN A 932 16.98 -35.44 -2.62
CA GLN A 932 17.31 -34.03 -2.50
C GLN A 932 18.78 -33.72 -2.76
N ASP A 933 19.71 -34.67 -2.74
CA ASP A 933 21.13 -34.43 -3.02
C ASP A 933 21.44 -34.41 -4.53
N ALA A 934 20.47 -34.80 -5.37
CA ALA A 934 20.61 -34.64 -6.82
C ALA A 934 20.74 -33.16 -7.18
N GLY A 935 21.66 -32.86 -8.09
CA GLY A 935 21.95 -31.48 -8.50
C GLY A 935 23.32 -31.34 -9.14
N THR A 936 23.64 -30.12 -9.53
CA THR A 936 24.93 -29.78 -10.14
C THR A 936 25.85 -29.18 -9.10
N TYR A 937 27.01 -29.77 -8.89
CA TYR A 937 27.98 -29.34 -7.89
C TYR A 937 29.19 -28.66 -8.52
N THR A 938 29.58 -27.52 -7.97
CA THR A 938 30.82 -26.83 -8.32
C THR A 938 31.59 -26.49 -7.05
N VAL A 939 32.92 -26.50 -7.10
CA VAL A 939 33.75 -25.99 -6.01
C VAL A 939 34.57 -24.82 -6.50
N VAL A 940 34.57 -23.76 -5.70
CA VAL A 940 35.46 -22.61 -5.90
C VAL A 940 36.70 -22.86 -5.06
N VAL A 941 37.85 -22.92 -5.72
CA VAL A 941 39.16 -23.02 -5.06
C VAL A 941 39.82 -21.66 -5.07
N THR A 942 40.09 -21.11 -3.89
CA THR A 942 40.69 -19.78 -3.72
C THR A 942 42.09 -19.88 -3.17
N GLY A 943 43.02 -19.10 -3.73
CA GLY A 943 44.36 -18.85 -3.21
C GLY A 943 44.70 -17.37 -3.32
N THR A 944 45.93 -16.99 -2.94
CA THR A 944 46.38 -15.58 -2.76
C THR A 944 46.12 -14.68 -3.97
N SER A 945 46.22 -15.26 -5.14
CA SER A 945 46.12 -14.64 -6.45
C SER A 945 44.73 -14.70 -7.08
N GLY A 946 43.75 -15.38 -6.46
CA GLY A 946 42.37 -15.48 -6.95
C GLY A 946 41.74 -16.85 -6.80
N SER A 947 40.54 -16.96 -7.35
CA SER A 947 39.75 -18.18 -7.30
C SER A 947 39.59 -18.79 -8.68
N VAL A 948 39.60 -20.12 -8.72
CA VAL A 948 39.23 -20.91 -9.90
C VAL A 948 38.02 -21.76 -9.54
N THR A 949 36.98 -21.69 -10.36
CA THR A 949 35.80 -22.55 -10.21
C THR A 949 36.01 -23.84 -10.97
N SER A 950 35.67 -24.95 -10.34
CA SER A 950 35.69 -26.25 -10.99
C SER A 950 34.69 -26.34 -12.16
N THR A 951 34.90 -27.30 -13.04
CA THR A 951 33.84 -27.70 -13.96
C THR A 951 32.64 -28.25 -13.17
N PRO A 952 31.39 -28.03 -13.62
CA PRO A 952 30.22 -28.57 -12.94
C PRO A 952 30.19 -30.11 -12.96
N ALA A 953 30.02 -30.71 -11.78
CA ALA A 953 29.85 -32.13 -11.58
C ALA A 953 28.37 -32.44 -11.32
N VAL A 954 27.70 -33.10 -12.26
CA VAL A 954 26.32 -33.53 -12.08
C VAL A 954 26.28 -34.72 -11.14
N PHE A 955 25.58 -34.58 -10.01
CA PHE A 955 25.32 -35.66 -9.08
C PHE A 955 23.87 -36.12 -9.26
N SER A 956 23.69 -37.38 -9.63
CA SER A 956 22.37 -37.99 -9.83
C SER A 956 22.09 -39.01 -8.74
N VAL A 957 20.84 -39.09 -8.30
CA VAL A 957 20.43 -40.02 -7.26
C VAL A 957 19.46 -41.03 -7.85
N THR A 958 19.75 -42.31 -7.68
CA THR A 958 18.81 -43.38 -8.04
C THR A 958 17.83 -43.59 -6.87
N PRO A 959 16.52 -43.30 -7.04
CA PRO A 959 15.50 -43.50 -5.99
C PRO A 959 15.29 -44.99 -5.63
N VAL A 960 14.52 -45.25 -4.57
CA VAL A 960 14.00 -46.58 -4.21
C VAL A 960 12.47 -46.58 -4.47
N ASP A 961 11.90 -47.62 -5.08
CA ASP A 961 10.50 -47.66 -5.58
C ASP A 961 9.41 -47.80 -4.50
N HIS A 962 8.24 -47.16 -4.63
CA HIS A 962 7.11 -47.27 -3.68
C HIS A 962 5.74 -47.57 -4.35
N LEU A 963 4.88 -48.35 -3.67
CA LEU A 963 3.47 -48.64 -4.01
C LEU A 963 2.53 -47.75 -3.16
N LEU A 964 1.60 -47.00 -3.78
CA LEU A 964 0.88 -45.91 -3.09
C LEU A 964 -0.63 -46.09 -2.83
N ALA A 965 -1.38 -46.83 -3.66
CA ALA A 965 -2.84 -46.95 -3.49
C ALA A 965 -3.37 -48.29 -4.02
N LEU A 966 -4.28 -48.92 -3.25
CA LEU A 966 -4.74 -50.29 -3.49
C LEU A 966 -6.24 -50.43 -3.17
N SER A 967 -7.03 -50.87 -4.15
CA SER A 967 -8.49 -51.00 -4.05
C SER A 967 -9.01 -52.28 -4.69
N THR A 968 -9.94 -53.00 -4.04
CA THR A 968 -10.61 -54.19 -4.61
C THR A 968 -12.14 -54.05 -4.50
N ARG A 969 -12.84 -54.03 -5.63
CA ARG A 969 -14.30 -54.13 -5.70
C ARG A 969 -14.73 -55.57 -5.86
N CYS A 970 -15.61 -56.07 -4.98
CA CYS A 970 -16.07 -57.46 -4.98
C CYS A 970 -17.42 -57.64 -4.29
N PHE A 971 -18.01 -58.84 -4.38
CA PHE A 971 -19.20 -59.18 -3.61
C PHE A 971 -18.83 -59.57 -2.17
N VAL A 972 -19.47 -58.90 -1.21
CA VAL A 972 -19.36 -59.17 0.23
C VAL A 972 -20.54 -60.03 0.67
N GLY A 973 -20.26 -61.28 1.01
CA GLY A 973 -21.23 -62.24 1.55
C GLY A 973 -21.12 -62.42 3.07
N THR A 974 -21.61 -63.55 3.56
CA THR A 974 -21.49 -63.98 4.97
C THR A 974 -20.56 -65.18 5.13
N GLY A 975 -20.01 -65.42 6.33
CA GLY A 975 -19.15 -66.58 6.60
C GLY A 975 -17.86 -66.53 5.78
N ALA A 976 -17.53 -67.59 5.04
CA ALA A 976 -16.32 -67.63 4.21
C ALA A 976 -16.33 -66.65 3.01
N ALA A 977 -17.47 -66.03 2.72
CA ALA A 977 -17.67 -65.09 1.61
C ALA A 977 -17.55 -63.60 2.01
N VAL A 978 -17.19 -63.28 3.25
CA VAL A 978 -16.87 -61.91 3.66
C VAL A 978 -15.60 -61.42 2.93
N ALA A 979 -15.49 -60.12 2.70
CA ALA A 979 -14.30 -59.55 2.08
C ALA A 979 -13.23 -59.31 3.14
N VAL A 980 -12.03 -59.86 2.92
CA VAL A 980 -10.87 -59.69 3.82
C VAL A 980 -9.71 -59.17 3.01
N GLN A 981 -9.26 -57.96 3.31
CA GLN A 981 -8.07 -57.35 2.71
C GLN A 981 -6.89 -57.48 3.67
N GLY A 982 -5.78 -58.07 3.20
CA GLY A 982 -4.52 -58.14 3.93
C GLY A 982 -3.67 -56.90 3.72
N LEU A 983 -2.97 -56.48 4.78
CA LEU A 983 -2.04 -55.34 4.79
C LEU A 983 -0.75 -55.74 5.52
N VAL A 984 0.40 -55.51 4.90
CA VAL A 984 1.72 -55.75 5.52
C VAL A 984 2.51 -54.44 5.56
N LEU A 985 2.87 -54.02 6.77
CA LEU A 985 3.65 -52.81 7.04
C LEU A 985 5.06 -53.18 7.51
N LYS A 986 6.10 -52.75 6.77
CA LYS A 986 7.50 -52.96 7.17
C LYS A 986 7.97 -51.98 8.26
N GLN A 987 7.29 -50.85 8.39
CA GLN A 987 7.58 -49.78 9.35
C GLN A 987 6.28 -49.17 9.83
N PRO A 988 6.26 -48.48 10.99
CA PRO A 988 5.08 -47.74 11.41
C PRO A 988 4.61 -46.73 10.34
N ALA A 989 3.31 -46.72 10.06
CA ALA A 989 2.71 -45.99 8.96
C ALA A 989 1.34 -45.43 9.36
N VAL A 990 0.96 -44.27 8.80
CA VAL A 990 -0.43 -43.80 8.84
C VAL A 990 -1.15 -44.38 7.63
N VAL A 991 -2.25 -45.09 7.88
CA VAL A 991 -3.04 -45.74 6.84
C VAL A 991 -4.49 -45.26 6.88
N LEU A 992 -5.07 -45.09 5.69
CA LEU A 992 -6.50 -44.87 5.49
C LEU A 992 -7.10 -46.14 4.88
N LEU A 993 -7.99 -46.78 5.63
CA LEU A 993 -8.73 -47.97 5.27
C LEU A 993 -10.18 -47.59 4.96
N ARG A 994 -10.75 -48.12 3.87
CA ARG A 994 -12.10 -47.75 3.40
C ARG A 994 -12.91 -48.96 2.94
N ALA A 995 -14.22 -48.89 3.16
CA ALA A 995 -15.21 -49.81 2.62
C ALA A 995 -16.36 -49.02 2.00
N ALA A 996 -16.34 -48.89 0.68
CA ALA A 996 -17.35 -48.19 -0.10
C ALA A 996 -18.47 -49.15 -0.51
N GLY A 997 -19.69 -48.94 -0.03
CA GLY A 997 -20.88 -49.69 -0.42
C GLY A 997 -21.86 -48.78 -1.16
N PRO A 998 -22.71 -48.00 -0.44
CA PRO A 998 -23.73 -47.16 -1.06
C PRO A 998 -23.19 -46.15 -2.06
N SER A 999 -22.00 -45.59 -1.83
CA SER A 999 -21.40 -44.63 -2.75
C SER A 999 -21.13 -45.19 -4.15
N LEU A 1000 -20.99 -46.51 -4.29
CA LEU A 1000 -20.76 -47.15 -5.58
C LEU A 1000 -21.97 -47.11 -6.50
N ALA A 1001 -23.19 -46.91 -5.98
CA ALA A 1001 -24.40 -46.81 -6.80
C ALA A 1001 -24.33 -45.64 -7.79
N ASN A 1002 -23.66 -44.55 -7.40
CA ASN A 1002 -23.43 -43.37 -8.24
C ASN A 1002 -22.47 -43.64 -9.42
N TYR A 1003 -21.69 -44.72 -9.33
CA TYR A 1003 -20.79 -45.17 -10.39
C TYR A 1003 -21.40 -46.32 -11.21
N GLY A 1004 -22.72 -46.49 -11.16
CA GLY A 1004 -23.46 -47.49 -11.93
C GLY A 1004 -23.31 -48.92 -11.43
N VAL A 1005 -22.78 -49.12 -10.22
CA VAL A 1005 -22.68 -50.46 -9.61
C VAL A 1005 -24.03 -50.85 -9.02
N ASN A 1006 -24.63 -51.93 -9.51
CA ASN A 1006 -25.91 -52.44 -9.01
C ASN A 1006 -25.70 -53.38 -7.81
N GLY A 1007 -26.71 -53.47 -6.93
CA GLY A 1007 -26.69 -54.43 -5.80
C GLY A 1007 -25.62 -54.14 -4.73
N VAL A 1008 -25.33 -52.86 -4.49
CA VAL A 1008 -24.32 -52.44 -3.51
C VAL A 1008 -24.65 -52.88 -2.08
N LEU A 1009 -23.62 -53.16 -1.29
CA LEU A 1009 -23.75 -53.40 0.14
C LEU A 1009 -24.18 -52.10 0.81
N ARG A 1010 -25.39 -52.06 1.39
CA ARG A 1010 -25.98 -50.79 1.86
C ARG A 1010 -25.39 -50.28 3.17
N ASN A 1011 -24.90 -51.17 4.03
CA ASN A 1011 -24.37 -50.82 5.35
C ASN A 1011 -23.08 -51.61 5.58
N PRO A 1012 -21.98 -51.24 4.91
CA PRO A 1012 -20.68 -51.85 5.18
C PRO A 1012 -20.28 -51.61 6.65
N VAL A 1013 -19.65 -52.63 7.24
CA VAL A 1013 -18.98 -52.57 8.53
C VAL A 1013 -17.55 -52.99 8.29
N LEU A 1014 -16.60 -52.10 8.61
CA LEU A 1014 -15.17 -52.31 8.42
C LEU A 1014 -14.53 -52.56 9.78
N THR A 1015 -13.88 -53.72 9.96
CA THR A 1015 -13.17 -54.06 11.20
C THR A 1015 -11.72 -54.44 10.92
N LEU A 1016 -10.79 -53.79 11.62
CA LEU A 1016 -9.36 -54.04 11.52
C LEU A 1016 -8.89 -55.04 12.59
N TYR A 1017 -8.05 -55.99 12.20
CA TYR A 1017 -7.47 -57.01 13.06
C TYR A 1017 -5.94 -57.01 12.96
N ASP A 1018 -5.27 -57.39 14.06
CA ASP A 1018 -3.83 -57.69 14.06
C ASP A 1018 -3.50 -59.10 13.56
N VAL A 1019 -2.21 -59.41 13.47
CA VAL A 1019 -1.69 -60.73 13.04
C VAL A 1019 -2.20 -61.92 13.87
N ASN A 1020 -2.65 -61.68 15.10
CA ASN A 1020 -3.18 -62.72 15.99
C ASN A 1020 -4.70 -62.87 15.87
N GLY A 1021 -5.35 -62.13 14.97
CA GLY A 1021 -6.80 -62.13 14.81
C GLY A 1021 -7.54 -61.35 15.89
N LYS A 1022 -6.85 -60.45 16.62
CA LYS A 1022 -7.50 -59.58 17.61
C LYS A 1022 -8.10 -58.36 16.90
N ALA A 1023 -9.41 -58.12 17.08
CA ALA A 1023 -10.06 -56.92 16.56
C ALA A 1023 -9.54 -55.67 17.28
N LEU A 1024 -9.11 -54.67 16.52
CA LEU A 1024 -8.51 -53.43 17.02
C LEU A 1024 -9.50 -52.27 16.98
N VAL A 1025 -10.09 -52.03 15.80
CA VAL A 1025 -10.97 -50.88 15.54
C VAL A 1025 -12.05 -51.29 14.54
N SER A 1026 -13.28 -50.82 14.72
CA SER A 1026 -14.40 -51.06 13.81
C SER A 1026 -15.12 -49.76 13.46
N ASP A 1027 -15.59 -49.63 12.23
CA ASP A 1027 -16.31 -48.45 11.74
C ASP A 1027 -17.55 -48.86 10.92
N GLN A 1028 -18.67 -48.20 11.22
CA GLN A 1028 -19.94 -48.32 10.50
C GLN A 1028 -20.49 -46.90 10.26
N GLY A 1029 -20.21 -46.37 9.09
CA GLY A 1029 -20.52 -44.99 8.73
C GLY A 1029 -19.38 -44.03 9.09
N TRP A 1030 -18.63 -43.61 8.08
CA TRP A 1030 -17.36 -42.86 8.17
C TRP A 1030 -17.49 -41.45 8.78
N GLN A 1031 -18.71 -40.95 8.92
CA GLN A 1031 -18.98 -39.69 9.62
C GLN A 1031 -19.09 -39.88 11.15
N ASN A 1032 -19.32 -41.12 11.59
CA ASN A 1032 -19.33 -41.46 13.00
C ASN A 1032 -17.90 -41.75 13.48
N PRO A 1033 -17.58 -41.48 14.76
CA PRO A 1033 -16.31 -41.92 15.34
C PRO A 1033 -16.19 -43.45 15.29
N PRO A 1034 -15.01 -44.00 14.93
CA PRO A 1034 -14.79 -45.43 14.95
C PRO A 1034 -14.83 -45.99 16.39
N ILE A 1035 -15.21 -47.25 16.52
CA ILE A 1035 -15.27 -47.96 17.80
C ILE A 1035 -13.95 -48.69 18.01
N TYR A 1036 -13.18 -48.28 19.02
CA TYR A 1036 -11.99 -48.99 19.47
C TYR A 1036 -12.39 -50.23 20.29
N LEU A 1037 -11.81 -51.38 19.95
CA LEU A 1037 -12.15 -52.69 20.53
C LEU A 1037 -11.00 -53.25 21.37
N ASN A 1038 -11.32 -54.21 22.24
CA ASN A 1038 -10.35 -55.01 23.00
C ASN A 1038 -9.29 -54.21 23.78
N GLY A 1039 -9.70 -53.12 24.43
CA GLY A 1039 -8.86 -52.30 25.30
C GLY A 1039 -7.93 -51.33 24.58
N THR A 1040 -8.09 -51.16 23.26
CA THR A 1040 -7.40 -50.11 22.49
C THR A 1040 -7.99 -48.74 22.87
N VAL A 1041 -7.15 -47.75 23.17
CA VAL A 1041 -7.56 -46.39 23.60
C VAL A 1041 -7.09 -45.32 22.60
N GLU A 1042 -7.75 -44.17 22.59
CA GLU A 1042 -7.44 -43.02 21.74
C GLU A 1042 -6.44 -42.05 22.44
N GLY A 1043 -5.21 -41.91 21.91
CA GLY A 1043 -4.14 -40.97 22.35
C GLY A 1043 -3.50 -41.25 23.72
N PHE A 1044 -2.33 -40.75 24.16
CA PHE A 1044 -1.10 -40.17 23.60
C PHE A 1044 0.00 -41.06 24.25
N ASN A 1045 0.79 -41.83 23.49
CA ASN A 1045 1.83 -42.79 23.95
C ASN A 1045 1.38 -44.22 24.38
N GLY A 1046 0.74 -44.99 23.48
CA GLY A 1046 0.59 -46.44 23.69
C GLY A 1046 0.22 -47.22 22.42
N GLU A 1047 1.24 -47.69 21.68
CA GLU A 1047 1.25 -48.63 20.51
C GLU A 1047 0.29 -48.41 19.31
N TYR A 1048 -0.90 -47.83 19.48
CA TYR A 1048 -1.88 -47.53 18.43
C TYR A 1048 -2.57 -46.19 18.76
N GLY A 1049 -2.96 -45.39 17.76
CA GLY A 1049 -3.95 -44.33 17.99
C GLY A 1049 -3.43 -42.89 18.15
N MET A 1050 -3.17 -42.25 17.01
CA MET A 1050 -3.82 -40.95 16.76
C MET A 1050 -4.83 -41.21 15.63
N GLU A 1051 -6.11 -40.93 15.86
CA GLU A 1051 -7.06 -40.83 14.74
C GLU A 1051 -6.65 -39.59 13.93
N TYR A 1052 -6.48 -39.78 12.63
CA TYR A 1052 -6.27 -38.66 11.72
C TYR A 1052 -7.63 -38.26 11.15
N ASP A 1053 -7.79 -36.98 10.82
CA ASP A 1053 -8.97 -36.51 10.11
C ASP A 1053 -9.11 -37.31 8.79
N ARG A 1054 -10.13 -38.17 8.76
CA ARG A 1054 -10.40 -39.10 7.65
C ARG A 1054 -10.66 -38.36 6.34
N ALA A 1055 -11.27 -37.18 6.40
CA ALA A 1055 -11.52 -36.35 5.21
C ALA A 1055 -10.23 -35.69 4.71
N GLN A 1056 -9.38 -35.18 5.61
CA GLN A 1056 -8.08 -34.60 5.24
C GLN A 1056 -7.14 -35.65 4.65
N VAL A 1057 -7.05 -36.83 5.27
CA VAL A 1057 -6.21 -37.92 4.77
C VAL A 1057 -6.73 -38.41 3.42
N ALA A 1058 -8.04 -38.59 3.26
CA ALA A 1058 -8.65 -38.97 1.98
C ALA A 1058 -8.34 -37.96 0.86
N ALA A 1059 -8.39 -36.66 1.15
CA ALA A 1059 -8.02 -35.62 0.19
C ALA A 1059 -6.53 -35.67 -0.17
N ALA A 1060 -5.65 -35.87 0.82
CA ALA A 1060 -4.20 -35.91 0.60
C ALA A 1060 -3.75 -37.10 -0.27
N VAL A 1061 -4.41 -38.26 -0.12
CA VAL A 1061 -4.14 -39.46 -0.93
C VAL A 1061 -4.97 -39.52 -2.21
N GLN A 1062 -5.74 -38.47 -2.51
CA GLN A 1062 -6.61 -38.36 -3.69
C GLN A 1062 -7.67 -39.48 -3.79
N ALA A 1063 -8.16 -39.97 -2.65
CA ALA A 1063 -9.22 -40.97 -2.62
C ALA A 1063 -10.54 -40.37 -3.13
N PHE A 1064 -11.33 -41.14 -3.91
CA PHE A 1064 -12.59 -40.63 -4.46
C PHE A 1064 -13.59 -40.29 -3.33
N PRO A 1065 -14.43 -39.25 -3.49
CA PRO A 1065 -15.32 -38.81 -2.43
C PRO A 1065 -16.44 -39.81 -2.14
N PHE A 1066 -16.68 -40.08 -0.85
CA PHE A 1066 -17.91 -40.76 -0.43
C PHE A 1066 -19.10 -39.81 -0.59
N THR A 1067 -20.17 -40.36 -1.15
CA THR A 1067 -21.45 -39.71 -1.42
C THR A 1067 -22.56 -40.16 -0.48
N SER A 1068 -22.29 -41.17 0.36
CA SER A 1068 -23.19 -41.64 1.42
C SER A 1068 -22.49 -41.56 2.78
N PRO A 1069 -23.22 -41.22 3.85
CA PRO A 1069 -22.69 -41.31 5.22
C PRO A 1069 -22.51 -42.76 5.70
N ASP A 1070 -23.17 -43.73 5.04
CA ASP A 1070 -23.21 -45.13 5.46
C ASP A 1070 -22.01 -45.97 4.98
N ASP A 1071 -21.12 -45.42 4.14
CA ASP A 1071 -19.82 -46.06 3.83
C ASP A 1071 -18.91 -46.05 5.06
N SER A 1072 -17.93 -46.96 5.17
CA SER A 1072 -17.02 -47.00 6.34
C SER A 1072 -15.60 -46.56 6.00
N ALA A 1073 -14.93 -45.88 6.94
CA ALA A 1073 -13.51 -45.54 6.86
C ALA A 1073 -12.82 -45.41 8.22
N ILE A 1074 -11.57 -45.86 8.28
CA ILE A 1074 -10.67 -45.74 9.44
C ILE A 1074 -9.36 -45.09 8.99
N ALA A 1075 -8.92 -44.01 9.64
CA ALA A 1075 -7.59 -43.43 9.44
C ALA A 1075 -6.77 -43.53 10.75
N ILE A 1076 -5.72 -44.35 10.74
CA ILE A 1076 -4.99 -44.71 11.95
C ILE A 1076 -3.49 -44.91 11.69
N ARG A 1077 -2.66 -44.58 12.68
CA ARG A 1077 -1.24 -44.98 12.69
C ARG A 1077 -1.08 -46.38 13.24
N LEU A 1078 -0.51 -47.28 12.43
CA LEU A 1078 -0.19 -48.66 12.78
C LEU A 1078 1.32 -48.84 12.92
N PRO A 1079 1.81 -49.66 13.86
CA PRO A 1079 3.18 -50.18 13.87
C PRO A 1079 3.51 -51.03 12.64
N ALA A 1080 4.79 -51.40 12.50
CA ALA A 1080 5.19 -52.44 11.57
C ALA A 1080 4.53 -53.78 11.97
N GLY A 1081 3.95 -54.49 11.01
CA GLY A 1081 3.22 -55.72 11.29
C GLY A 1081 2.31 -56.16 10.14
N VAL A 1082 1.66 -57.31 10.35
CA VAL A 1082 0.65 -57.86 9.45
C VAL A 1082 -0.73 -57.57 10.04
N TYR A 1083 -1.63 -57.06 9.21
CA TYR A 1083 -2.98 -56.67 9.59
C TYR A 1083 -3.97 -57.20 8.57
N THR A 1084 -5.21 -57.42 8.98
CA THR A 1084 -6.31 -57.75 8.08
C THR A 1084 -7.51 -56.86 8.35
N MET A 1085 -8.07 -56.30 7.29
CA MET A 1085 -9.34 -55.58 7.30
C MET A 1085 -10.44 -56.50 6.82
N GLU A 1086 -11.44 -56.75 7.67
CA GLU A 1086 -12.65 -57.47 7.32
C GLU A 1086 -13.77 -56.48 7.03
N VAL A 1087 -14.49 -56.71 5.92
CA VAL A 1087 -15.67 -55.96 5.53
C VAL A 1087 -16.87 -56.90 5.49
N THR A 1088 -17.89 -56.55 6.26
CA THR A 1088 -19.17 -57.29 6.39
C THR A 1088 -20.34 -56.34 6.18
N GLY A 1089 -21.55 -56.86 6.03
CA GLY A 1089 -22.77 -56.07 6.09
C GLY A 1089 -23.39 -56.07 7.49
N ALA A 1090 -23.84 -54.91 7.96
CA ALA A 1090 -24.62 -54.81 9.19
C ALA A 1090 -25.83 -55.77 9.14
N ASP A 1091 -26.12 -56.44 10.26
CA ASP A 1091 -27.19 -57.44 10.40
C ASP A 1091 -27.14 -58.60 9.39
N GLY A 1092 -25.97 -58.91 8.82
CA GLY A 1092 -25.80 -59.98 7.85
C GLY A 1092 -26.21 -59.63 6.42
N GLN A 1093 -26.32 -58.33 6.10
CA GLN A 1093 -26.52 -57.87 4.72
C GLN A 1093 -25.38 -58.32 3.80
N THR A 1094 -25.70 -58.54 2.53
CA THR A 1094 -24.74 -58.91 1.48
C THR A 1094 -24.91 -57.99 0.29
N GLY A 1095 -23.85 -57.81 -0.51
CA GLY A 1095 -23.86 -56.91 -1.66
C GLY A 1095 -22.45 -56.55 -2.14
N THR A 1096 -22.36 -55.76 -3.21
CA THR A 1096 -21.07 -55.33 -3.77
C THR A 1096 -20.49 -54.16 -2.97
N ALA A 1097 -19.22 -54.27 -2.57
CA ALA A 1097 -18.48 -53.17 -1.93
C ALA A 1097 -17.06 -53.07 -2.51
N MET A 1098 -16.40 -51.94 -2.29
CA MET A 1098 -15.00 -51.71 -2.63
C MET A 1098 -14.19 -51.49 -1.36
N THR A 1099 -13.17 -52.33 -1.16
CA THR A 1099 -12.25 -52.27 -0.03
C THR A 1099 -10.96 -51.58 -0.46
N GLU A 1100 -10.49 -50.60 0.30
CA GLU A 1100 -9.31 -49.82 -0.06
C GLU A 1100 -8.37 -49.61 1.12
N ALA A 1101 -7.07 -49.53 0.82
CA ALA A 1101 -6.03 -49.13 1.76
C ALA A 1101 -5.09 -48.13 1.08
N TYR A 1102 -4.90 -46.98 1.72
CA TYR A 1102 -4.01 -45.90 1.29
C TYR A 1102 -2.97 -45.63 2.36
N PHE A 1103 -1.76 -45.27 1.94
CA PHE A 1103 -0.69 -44.81 2.83
C PHE A 1103 -0.61 -43.28 2.83
N TYR A 1104 -0.47 -42.67 4.01
CA TYR A 1104 -0.37 -41.22 4.19
C TYR A 1104 0.94 -40.84 4.90
N GLN A 1105 1.70 -39.89 4.33
CA GLN A 1105 2.90 -39.30 4.94
C GLN A 1105 2.63 -37.87 5.41
N PRO A 1106 2.55 -37.61 6.73
CA PRO A 1106 2.55 -36.25 7.26
C PRO A 1106 3.93 -35.60 7.05
N MET A 1107 3.99 -34.29 6.79
CA MET A 1107 5.25 -33.54 6.58
C MET A 1107 6.28 -33.67 7.72
N SER A 1108 5.86 -34.12 8.91
CA SER A 1108 6.71 -34.32 10.10
C SER A 1108 7.33 -35.72 10.23
N ASP A 1109 7.03 -36.66 9.33
CA ASP A 1109 7.54 -38.03 9.37
C ASP A 1109 8.69 -38.22 8.37
N HIS A 1110 9.94 -38.24 8.88
CA HIS A 1110 11.17 -38.39 8.08
C HIS A 1110 11.69 -39.84 7.97
N GLY A 1111 10.86 -40.85 8.28
CA GLY A 1111 11.29 -42.26 8.23
C GLY A 1111 11.55 -42.80 6.82
N GLN A 1112 12.70 -43.46 6.61
CA GLN A 1112 13.23 -43.99 5.34
C GLN A 1112 12.78 -45.44 5.05
N GLY A 1113 12.24 -45.73 3.83
CA GLY A 1113 12.05 -47.08 3.26
C GLY A 1113 10.61 -47.46 2.84
N ASP A 1114 10.45 -48.49 1.98
CA ASP A 1114 9.15 -49.03 1.53
C ASP A 1114 8.26 -49.44 2.71
N ARG A 1115 7.08 -48.82 2.84
CA ARG A 1115 6.17 -49.10 3.96
C ARG A 1115 5.08 -50.11 3.63
N MET A 1116 4.75 -50.34 2.35
CA MET A 1116 3.70 -51.26 1.88
C MET A 1116 4.21 -52.11 0.72
N ILE A 1117 4.05 -53.44 0.78
CA ILE A 1117 4.68 -54.39 -0.17
C ILE A 1117 3.72 -55.36 -0.89
N ALA A 1118 2.48 -55.50 -0.44
CA ALA A 1118 1.53 -56.48 -0.97
C ALA A 1118 0.07 -56.03 -0.83
N VAL A 1119 -0.76 -56.42 -1.79
CA VAL A 1119 -2.22 -56.54 -1.62
C VAL A 1119 -2.59 -58.00 -1.69
N SER A 1120 -3.46 -58.41 -0.78
CA SER A 1120 -4.27 -59.58 -0.98
C SER A 1120 -5.71 -59.25 -0.59
N THR A 1121 -6.69 -59.63 -1.40
CA THR A 1121 -8.10 -59.51 -1.05
C THR A 1121 -8.79 -60.84 -1.29
N ARG A 1122 -9.22 -61.49 -0.20
CA ARG A 1122 -10.09 -62.66 -0.27
C ARG A 1122 -11.53 -62.17 -0.34
N CYS A 1123 -12.25 -62.59 -1.37
CA CYS A 1123 -13.65 -62.21 -1.54
C CYS A 1123 -14.41 -63.24 -2.36
N HIS A 1124 -15.74 -63.10 -2.40
CA HIS A 1124 -16.56 -63.88 -3.32
C HIS A 1124 -16.54 -63.22 -4.71
N ILE A 1125 -16.08 -63.98 -5.71
CA ILE A 1125 -16.09 -63.56 -7.10
C ILE A 1125 -17.39 -64.06 -7.73
N GLY A 1126 -18.30 -63.13 -8.02
CA GLY A 1126 -19.57 -63.39 -8.67
C GLY A 1126 -19.50 -63.31 -10.20
N ILE A 1127 -20.65 -63.08 -10.81
CA ILE A 1127 -20.82 -62.87 -12.26
C ILE A 1127 -21.34 -61.46 -12.54
N GLY A 1128 -21.19 -60.96 -13.77
CA GLY A 1128 -21.65 -59.62 -14.15
C GLY A 1128 -20.95 -58.51 -13.35
N ASP A 1129 -21.72 -57.63 -12.72
CA ASP A 1129 -21.20 -56.50 -11.92
C ASP A 1129 -20.48 -56.93 -10.62
N SER A 1130 -20.62 -58.21 -10.23
CA SER A 1130 -20.09 -58.79 -8.99
C SER A 1130 -18.74 -59.52 -9.17
N ILE A 1131 -18.09 -59.39 -10.34
CA ILE A 1131 -16.70 -59.85 -10.51
C ILE A 1131 -15.73 -59.04 -9.63
N ALA A 1132 -14.57 -59.60 -9.33
CA ALA A 1132 -13.55 -58.84 -8.60
C ALA A 1132 -12.80 -57.90 -9.54
N VAL A 1133 -12.63 -56.63 -9.13
CA VAL A 1133 -11.90 -55.61 -9.87
C VAL A 1133 -10.90 -54.94 -8.94
N VAL A 1134 -9.61 -55.04 -9.26
CA VAL A 1134 -8.52 -54.46 -8.48
C VAL A 1134 -7.94 -53.26 -9.22
N GLY A 1135 -7.80 -52.13 -8.53
CA GLY A 1135 -7.13 -50.93 -9.03
C GLY A 1135 -5.66 -50.91 -8.57
N LEU A 1136 -4.76 -50.52 -9.47
CA LEU A 1136 -3.32 -50.40 -9.22
C LEU A 1136 -2.80 -49.08 -9.82
N SER A 1137 -2.03 -48.32 -9.03
CA SER A 1137 -1.34 -47.10 -9.50
C SER A 1137 0.17 -47.24 -9.30
N LEU A 1138 0.95 -46.96 -10.36
CA LEU A 1138 2.41 -47.02 -10.35
C LEU A 1138 3.02 -45.68 -10.72
N GLU A 1139 3.93 -45.16 -9.90
CA GLU A 1139 4.68 -43.92 -10.19
C GLU A 1139 5.93 -44.16 -11.04
N HIS A 1140 6.50 -45.36 -10.91
CA HIS A 1140 7.71 -45.80 -11.61
C HIS A 1140 7.46 -47.13 -12.32
N ARG A 1141 8.38 -47.53 -13.20
CA ARG A 1141 8.31 -48.84 -13.84
C ARG A 1141 8.53 -49.89 -12.75
N ALA A 1142 7.64 -50.87 -12.64
CA ALA A 1142 7.70 -51.91 -11.60
C ALA A 1142 7.51 -53.30 -12.19
N THR A 1143 8.20 -54.30 -11.65
CA THR A 1143 7.90 -55.71 -11.92
C THR A 1143 6.94 -56.22 -10.85
N MET A 1144 5.77 -56.66 -11.28
CA MET A 1144 4.65 -57.04 -10.43
C MET A 1144 4.32 -58.51 -10.59
N LEU A 1145 4.24 -59.25 -9.47
CA LEU A 1145 3.62 -60.58 -9.42
C LEU A 1145 2.14 -60.40 -9.08
N LEU A 1146 1.26 -60.72 -10.02
CA LEU A 1146 -0.19 -60.67 -9.86
C LEU A 1146 -0.73 -62.10 -9.74
N ARG A 1147 -1.68 -62.34 -8.82
CA ARG A 1147 -2.25 -63.67 -8.57
C ARG A 1147 -3.76 -63.60 -8.38
N ALA A 1148 -4.46 -64.63 -8.84
CA ALA A 1148 -5.87 -64.89 -8.59
C ALA A 1148 -5.99 -66.39 -8.24
N VAL A 1149 -6.12 -66.66 -6.95
CA VAL A 1149 -6.04 -67.99 -6.35
C VAL A 1149 -7.44 -68.47 -5.98
N GLY A 1150 -7.87 -69.58 -6.58
CA GLY A 1150 -9.16 -70.22 -6.35
C GLY A 1150 -8.96 -71.61 -5.72
N PRO A 1151 -8.71 -72.67 -6.51
CA PRO A 1151 -8.63 -74.04 -5.97
C PRO A 1151 -7.58 -74.25 -4.89
N SER A 1152 -6.43 -73.57 -4.95
CA SER A 1152 -5.39 -73.72 -3.91
C SER A 1152 -5.84 -73.25 -2.52
N LEU A 1153 -6.87 -72.41 -2.41
CA LEU A 1153 -7.39 -71.95 -1.12
C LEU A 1153 -8.12 -73.05 -0.34
N ALA A 1154 -8.54 -74.14 -0.98
CA ALA A 1154 -9.16 -75.28 -0.29
C ALA A 1154 -8.22 -75.89 0.77
N ASN A 1155 -6.90 -75.81 0.54
CA ASN A 1155 -5.88 -76.26 1.50
C ASN A 1155 -5.83 -75.39 2.77
N TYR A 1156 -6.41 -74.19 2.72
CA TYR A 1156 -6.50 -73.23 3.82
C TYR A 1156 -7.92 -73.15 4.40
N GLN A 1157 -8.70 -74.22 4.23
CA GLN A 1157 -10.06 -74.37 4.77
C GLN A 1157 -11.06 -73.33 4.24
N VAL A 1158 -10.77 -72.69 3.11
CA VAL A 1158 -11.75 -71.85 2.40
C VAL A 1158 -12.67 -72.76 1.60
N SER A 1159 -13.96 -72.77 1.94
CA SER A 1159 -14.98 -73.54 1.23
C SER A 1159 -15.56 -72.75 0.05
N GLY A 1160 -16.14 -73.45 -0.94
CA GLY A 1160 -16.81 -72.82 -2.08
C GLY A 1160 -15.88 -71.99 -2.99
N VAL A 1161 -14.64 -72.44 -3.17
CA VAL A 1161 -13.62 -71.75 -3.97
C VAL A 1161 -14.00 -71.62 -5.44
N LEU A 1162 -13.55 -70.53 -6.08
CA LEU A 1162 -13.72 -70.34 -7.53
C LEU A 1162 -12.87 -71.38 -8.28
N ALA A 1163 -13.50 -72.27 -9.03
CA ALA A 1163 -12.80 -73.43 -9.60
C ALA A 1163 -11.74 -73.07 -10.67
N LYS A 1164 -11.95 -71.99 -11.43
CA LYS A 1164 -11.04 -71.54 -12.52
C LYS A 1164 -10.99 -70.02 -12.62
N PRO A 1165 -10.24 -69.32 -11.73
CA PRO A 1165 -10.02 -67.89 -11.84
C PRO A 1165 -9.33 -67.50 -13.16
N THR A 1166 -9.89 -66.54 -13.86
CA THR A 1166 -9.27 -65.84 -14.99
C THR A 1166 -9.01 -64.39 -14.59
N MET A 1167 -7.77 -63.94 -14.77
CA MET A 1167 -7.31 -62.60 -14.46
C MET A 1167 -6.98 -61.84 -15.75
N THR A 1168 -7.49 -60.62 -15.91
CA THR A 1168 -7.18 -59.74 -17.05
C THR A 1168 -6.76 -58.37 -16.54
N VAL A 1169 -5.58 -57.92 -16.94
CA VAL A 1169 -5.00 -56.61 -16.61
C VAL A 1169 -5.30 -55.64 -17.75
N TYR A 1170 -5.76 -54.45 -17.40
CA TYR A 1170 -6.05 -53.34 -18.29
C TYR A 1170 -5.18 -52.14 -17.91
N ASP A 1171 -4.76 -51.33 -18.88
CA ASP A 1171 -4.13 -50.03 -18.64
C ASP A 1171 -5.20 -48.94 -18.38
N GLY A 1172 -4.74 -47.73 -18.03
CA GLY A 1172 -5.62 -46.59 -17.72
C GLY A 1172 -6.45 -46.09 -18.91
N ALA A 1173 -6.17 -46.53 -20.13
CA ALA A 1173 -6.98 -46.27 -21.32
C ALA A 1173 -8.01 -47.38 -21.58
N GLY A 1174 -8.04 -48.42 -20.75
CA GLY A 1174 -8.96 -49.56 -20.86
C GLY A 1174 -8.49 -50.64 -21.84
N ASN A 1175 -7.23 -50.60 -22.30
CA ASN A 1175 -6.69 -51.63 -23.18
C ASN A 1175 -6.22 -52.84 -22.36
N VAL A 1176 -6.43 -54.05 -22.88
CA VAL A 1176 -5.90 -55.28 -22.25
C VAL A 1176 -4.37 -55.30 -22.35
N VAL A 1177 -3.71 -55.35 -21.20
CA VAL A 1177 -2.26 -55.52 -21.05
C VAL A 1177 -1.89 -57.00 -21.05
N ALA A 1178 -2.62 -57.82 -20.29
CA ALA A 1178 -2.38 -59.25 -20.18
C ALA A 1178 -3.64 -59.99 -19.70
N THR A 1179 -3.79 -61.26 -20.09
CA THR A 1179 -4.83 -62.16 -19.56
C THR A 1179 -4.22 -63.51 -19.21
N ASN A 1180 -4.61 -64.08 -18.08
CA ASN A 1180 -4.24 -65.45 -17.72
C ASN A 1180 -5.39 -66.23 -17.05
N THR A 1181 -5.54 -67.50 -17.42
CA THR A 1181 -6.53 -68.47 -16.90
C THR A 1181 -5.86 -69.71 -16.29
N GLY A 1182 -4.53 -69.75 -16.22
CA GLY A 1182 -3.75 -70.83 -15.60
C GLY A 1182 -2.26 -70.46 -15.52
N TRP A 1183 -1.66 -70.49 -14.33
CA TRP A 1183 -0.31 -69.94 -14.12
C TRP A 1183 0.84 -70.77 -14.72
N ASN A 1184 0.61 -72.05 -15.01
CA ASN A 1184 1.67 -73.00 -15.37
C ASN A 1184 1.62 -73.51 -16.82
N ALA A 1185 0.92 -72.82 -17.72
CA ALA A 1185 0.82 -73.20 -19.12
C ALA A 1185 2.15 -73.07 -19.90
N ASP A 1186 3.04 -72.16 -19.46
CA ASP A 1186 4.39 -71.96 -19.99
C ASP A 1186 5.41 -72.28 -18.88
N ALA A 1187 6.31 -73.25 -19.13
CA ALA A 1187 7.29 -73.72 -18.15
C ALA A 1187 8.32 -72.64 -17.73
N THR A 1188 8.65 -71.69 -18.62
CA THR A 1188 9.58 -70.60 -18.32
C THR A 1188 8.91 -69.53 -17.46
N GLN A 1189 7.66 -69.16 -17.77
CA GLN A 1189 6.89 -68.23 -16.93
C GLN A 1189 6.57 -68.84 -15.57
N ALA A 1190 6.24 -70.13 -15.50
CA ALA A 1190 6.00 -70.83 -14.25
C ALA A 1190 7.23 -70.79 -13.33
N ALA A 1191 8.43 -71.00 -13.87
CA ALA A 1191 9.68 -70.91 -13.11
C ALA A 1191 9.94 -69.51 -12.55
N LEU A 1192 9.71 -68.46 -13.34
CA LEU A 1192 9.86 -67.06 -12.91
C LEU A 1192 8.82 -66.68 -11.86
N ILE A 1193 7.58 -67.13 -12.02
CA ILE A 1193 6.51 -66.94 -11.03
C ILE A 1193 6.88 -67.63 -9.71
N THR A 1194 7.33 -68.88 -9.74
CA THR A 1194 7.78 -69.59 -8.52
C THR A 1194 8.98 -68.91 -7.84
N GLN A 1195 9.91 -68.35 -8.62
CA GLN A 1195 11.04 -67.60 -8.06
C GLN A 1195 10.56 -66.28 -7.42
N ALA A 1196 9.64 -65.57 -8.07
CA ALA A 1196 9.01 -64.38 -7.52
C ALA A 1196 8.23 -64.71 -6.23
N GLU A 1197 7.47 -65.81 -6.19
CA GLU A 1197 6.76 -66.28 -4.98
C GLU A 1197 7.71 -66.50 -3.79
N GLN A 1198 8.87 -67.12 -4.03
CA GLN A 1198 9.91 -67.28 -3.00
C GLN A 1198 10.49 -65.95 -2.53
N GLN A 1199 10.68 -65.00 -3.45
CA GLN A 1199 11.24 -63.68 -3.16
C GLN A 1199 10.28 -62.84 -2.31
N VAL A 1200 8.98 -62.90 -2.58
CA VAL A 1200 7.96 -62.16 -1.82
C VAL A 1200 7.51 -62.91 -0.56
N GLY A 1201 7.91 -64.17 -0.40
CA GLY A 1201 7.61 -64.99 0.78
C GLY A 1201 6.22 -65.61 0.78
N GLU A 1202 5.60 -65.77 -0.38
CA GLU A 1202 4.22 -66.24 -0.52
C GLU A 1202 4.08 -67.77 -0.61
N PHE A 1203 2.89 -68.26 -0.27
CA PHE A 1203 2.60 -69.69 -0.35
C PHE A 1203 2.52 -70.18 -1.81
N PRO A 1204 2.96 -71.41 -2.12
CA PRO A 1204 2.99 -71.90 -3.50
C PRO A 1204 1.59 -72.21 -4.05
N LEU A 1205 1.38 -71.92 -5.34
CA LEU A 1205 0.18 -72.39 -6.04
C LEU A 1205 0.23 -73.91 -6.24
N THR A 1206 -0.81 -74.59 -5.77
CA THR A 1206 -0.91 -76.06 -5.78
C THR A 1206 -1.81 -76.61 -6.88
N SER A 1207 -2.60 -75.75 -7.54
CA SER A 1207 -3.48 -76.10 -8.65
C SER A 1207 -3.04 -75.42 -9.94
N PRO A 1208 -3.05 -76.11 -11.09
CA PRO A 1208 -2.79 -75.49 -12.40
C PRO A 1208 -3.91 -74.51 -12.82
N ASP A 1209 -5.09 -74.64 -12.22
CA ASP A 1209 -6.27 -73.82 -12.54
C ASP A 1209 -6.27 -72.46 -11.81
N ASP A 1210 -5.32 -72.20 -10.90
CA ASP A 1210 -5.08 -70.86 -10.38
C ASP A 1210 -4.45 -69.96 -11.46
N SER A 1211 -4.65 -68.64 -11.38
CA SER A 1211 -4.07 -67.70 -12.34
C SER A 1211 -3.00 -66.84 -11.68
N ALA A 1212 -1.83 -66.71 -12.31
CA ALA A 1212 -0.77 -65.82 -11.86
C ALA A 1212 0.08 -65.33 -13.03
N MET A 1213 0.66 -64.14 -12.92
CA MET A 1213 1.50 -63.54 -13.95
C MET A 1213 2.56 -62.64 -13.33
N LEU A 1214 3.74 -62.62 -13.94
CA LEU A 1214 4.82 -61.68 -13.61
C LEU A 1214 4.92 -60.65 -14.74
N LEU A 1215 4.66 -59.38 -14.45
CA LEU A 1215 4.56 -58.31 -15.45
C LEU A 1215 5.44 -57.10 -15.13
N GLY A 1216 6.20 -56.64 -16.12
CA GLY A 1216 6.86 -55.34 -16.07
C GLY A 1216 5.92 -54.22 -16.52
N LEU A 1217 5.37 -53.46 -15.58
CA LEU A 1217 4.42 -52.39 -15.83
C LEU A 1217 5.11 -51.03 -15.84
N LYS A 1218 4.69 -50.14 -16.73
CA LYS A 1218 5.15 -48.73 -16.79
C LYS A 1218 4.42 -47.89 -15.72
N PRO A 1219 4.91 -46.68 -15.40
CA PRO A 1219 4.12 -45.71 -14.62
C PRO A 1219 2.73 -45.50 -15.23
N GLY A 1220 1.69 -45.51 -14.40
CA GLY A 1220 0.32 -45.34 -14.83
C GLY A 1220 -0.70 -46.10 -13.98
N LEU A 1221 -1.97 -45.90 -14.31
CA LEU A 1221 -3.11 -46.58 -13.70
C LEU A 1221 -3.38 -47.91 -14.42
N TYR A 1222 -3.72 -48.94 -13.66
CA TYR A 1222 -4.08 -50.26 -14.16
C TYR A 1222 -5.32 -50.79 -13.42
N THR A 1223 -6.08 -51.64 -14.11
CA THR A 1223 -7.25 -52.33 -13.56
C THR A 1223 -7.12 -53.82 -13.81
N ILE A 1224 -7.29 -54.66 -12.80
CA ILE A 1224 -7.21 -56.11 -12.89
C ILE A 1224 -8.59 -56.68 -12.63
N GLN A 1225 -9.18 -57.36 -13.61
CA GLN A 1225 -10.47 -58.03 -13.47
C GLN A 1225 -10.28 -59.53 -13.26
N VAL A 1226 -10.92 -60.09 -12.25
CA VAL A 1226 -10.91 -61.52 -11.95
C VAL A 1226 -12.33 -62.08 -12.01
N LYS A 1227 -12.52 -63.14 -12.82
CA LYS A 1227 -13.81 -63.82 -13.06
C LYS A 1227 -13.62 -65.33 -13.24
N GLY A 1228 -14.68 -66.13 -13.14
CA GLY A 1228 -14.63 -67.55 -13.49
C GLY A 1228 -14.55 -67.77 -15.02
N ALA A 1229 -13.62 -68.60 -15.48
CA ALA A 1229 -13.44 -68.91 -16.91
C ALA A 1229 -14.70 -69.47 -17.58
N ASP A 1230 -15.46 -70.29 -16.84
CA ASP A 1230 -16.67 -70.98 -17.31
C ASP A 1230 -17.97 -70.24 -16.90
N GLY A 1231 -17.87 -68.97 -16.46
CA GLY A 1231 -19.01 -68.23 -15.90
C GLY A 1231 -19.43 -68.68 -14.50
N GLY A 1232 -18.60 -69.48 -13.81
CA GLY A 1232 -18.81 -69.88 -12.42
C GLY A 1232 -18.47 -68.76 -11.41
N SER A 1233 -19.05 -68.85 -10.22
CA SER A 1233 -18.79 -67.97 -9.07
C SER A 1233 -18.19 -68.75 -7.90
N GLY A 1234 -17.44 -68.09 -7.03
CA GLY A 1234 -16.82 -68.73 -5.87
C GLY A 1234 -15.83 -67.84 -5.14
N ASN A 1235 -15.31 -68.29 -4.01
CA ASN A 1235 -14.33 -67.55 -3.21
C ASN A 1235 -12.94 -67.62 -3.85
N ALA A 1236 -12.27 -66.49 -3.99
CA ALA A 1236 -10.90 -66.42 -4.49
C ALA A 1236 -10.11 -65.32 -3.76
N LEU A 1237 -8.78 -65.44 -3.83
CA LEU A 1237 -7.82 -64.48 -3.29
C LEU A 1237 -7.14 -63.79 -4.47
N VAL A 1238 -7.30 -62.47 -4.57
CA VAL A 1238 -6.66 -61.68 -5.62
C VAL A 1238 -5.52 -60.88 -5.01
N GLU A 1239 -4.34 -60.95 -5.61
CA GLU A 1239 -3.11 -60.43 -5.03
C GLU A 1239 -2.23 -59.71 -6.04
N ALA A 1240 -1.45 -58.74 -5.55
CA ALA A 1240 -0.46 -58.00 -6.30
C ALA A 1240 0.76 -57.72 -5.41
N TYR A 1241 1.93 -58.16 -5.86
CA TYR A 1241 3.21 -58.04 -5.14
C TYR A 1241 4.25 -57.32 -6.00
N PHE A 1242 5.04 -56.46 -5.36
CA PHE A 1242 6.25 -55.91 -5.98
C PHE A 1242 7.39 -56.93 -5.92
N VAL A 1243 8.14 -57.09 -7.00
CA VAL A 1243 9.28 -58.00 -7.10
C VAL A 1243 10.54 -57.16 -7.32
N HIS A 1244 11.50 -57.21 -6.38
CA HIS A 1244 12.74 -56.41 -6.46
C HIS A 1244 13.59 -56.78 -7.68
N ASP A 1245 14.24 -55.79 -8.29
CA ASP A 1245 15.04 -55.94 -9.52
C ASP A 1245 16.15 -57.00 -9.40
N GLY A 1246 16.12 -57.97 -10.32
CA GLY A 1246 17.07 -59.10 -10.39
C GLY A 1246 16.55 -60.39 -11.07
N LEU A 1247 15.32 -60.36 -11.60
CA LEU A 1247 14.61 -61.48 -12.22
C LEU A 1247 14.26 -61.22 -13.70
#